data_AF-A0A816LED1-F1
#
_entry.id   AF-A0A816LED1-F1
#
_cell.length_a   1.000
_cell.length_b   1.000
_cell.length_c   1.000
_cell.angle_alpha   90.00
_cell.angle_beta   90.00
_cell.angle_gamma   90.00
#
_symmetry.space_group_name_H-M   'P 1'
#
loop_
_entity.id
_entity.type
_entity.pdbx_description
1 polymer ?
#
loop_
_entity_poly.entity_id
_entity_poly.type
_entity_poly.pdbx_seq_one_letter_code
_entity_poly.pdbx_strand_id
1 'polypeptide(L)'
;MKLFGVVFSAYSYKVEGAVNETCRGPALWDIYCKRYPEKCKNDNGDVAVDFFHRYKEDIQLMKNLNTDAFRLSIAWTRIFPHGRKEKGVSQAGVQFYHDVIDELLRNGIVPFVTVFHWDTPQDLEDEYGGFLSERIVKDFREYADFVFQEYGDKVKHWITFNEPWVFAHAGYDVGKKAPGRCSDYVDRTCKGGRSGYEVYLVSHNLLNAHAEAFEAFTQCEKCKGGKVGLAHSPAWFEPHDFQDSQDGASIGRALDFMLGWHLDTTMYGDYPQIMKDIVGHRLPQFTTAQKAKLKNSAHFVGLNYYTSTFANHVENPDHSKPRWKQDSLISWEPKNSDKFTIGSTPSTGKLPVYARGFRSLLKYIKDKYANPEIMIMENAGSLPRALQSFGVSPLPAMRCICFKPWRRSPSPSVKSTVVDELDNSNKDREGSSCPRFREFTLEELNVATDGFSADNIVSEHNEKVPNIVYEGTLDDGKKIAVKRFQKLSWPDASEFVEEAQEVGKCRSEDMVSLIGCCSEGQERLLVADYMPNGTLAKHLFHWEKRPMKWKMRLKVALHTAKALEYCNDMGLDLYHDLNTYRILFDKVGNPRLSCFGLMKCIREGKSYSTNLVFAPPEYLRLGTLVPESSIFSFGTLLLDLMSGKHIPPNHALDLFRGKNYLVLMDSALDGQFSDEDRAELIHLASRCFRREPDERPSIKFLMSALSRLEKRAELWPKLKEENIPDPSYTKPATNQPLRLTPLGEACSRVDLSGIHELLEKLGYGEDDVSVTNEFSFQMWTGDLQENTDYKKHGDAAFRAKDFETAIEFYTEFMSGAPVVSPTVLIRRCLCYLMSDMFSEALSEAMQAQVVSPECSTALYLQAACLLKLGMEAKAKEALQQGSALEAV
;
A
#
# COMPACT_ATOMS: atom_id res chain seq x y z
N MET A 1 -9.00 19.45 6.71
CA MET A 1 -9.14 18.63 7.93
C MET A 1 -8.87 17.18 7.54
N LYS A 2 -7.78 16.56 8.04
CA LYS A 2 -7.53 15.13 7.80
C LYS A 2 -8.24 14.34 8.90
N LEU A 3 -9.41 13.80 8.60
CA LEU A 3 -10.14 12.87 9.47
C LEU A 3 -9.39 11.54 9.50
N PHE A 4 -8.91 11.13 10.68
CA PHE A 4 -8.32 9.81 10.93
C PHE A 4 -9.17 9.15 12.03
N GLY A 5 -10.47 8.99 11.76
CA GLY A 5 -11.43 8.41 12.71
C GLY A 5 -11.76 6.96 12.40
N VAL A 6 -12.07 6.18 13.45
CA VAL A 6 -12.81 4.92 13.32
C VAL A 6 -14.26 5.26 12.95
N VAL A 7 -14.63 5.14 11.69
CA VAL A 7 -16.01 5.39 11.26
C VAL A 7 -16.87 4.19 11.64
N PHE A 8 -17.79 4.37 12.58
CA PHE A 8 -18.86 3.40 12.80
C PHE A 8 -20.02 3.73 11.86
N SER A 9 -20.49 2.72 11.13
CA SER A 9 -21.61 2.83 10.20
C SER A 9 -22.86 2.27 10.87
N ALA A 10 -23.75 3.17 11.30
CA ALA A 10 -25.07 2.85 11.82
C ALA A 10 -26.07 2.88 10.66
N TYR A 11 -26.42 1.70 10.14
CA TYR A 11 -27.53 1.58 9.20
C TYR A 11 -28.84 1.57 9.98
N SER A 12 -29.71 2.55 9.72
CA SER A 12 -30.97 2.80 10.42
C SER A 12 -31.76 1.51 10.70
N TYR A 13 -32.02 0.68 9.68
CA TYR A 13 -32.75 -0.59 9.88
C TYR A 13 -31.97 -1.63 10.72
N LYS A 14 -30.63 -1.67 10.62
CA LYS A 14 -29.79 -2.63 11.38
C LYS A 14 -29.58 -2.22 12.84
N VAL A 15 -29.79 -0.95 13.21
CA VAL A 15 -29.45 -0.48 14.56
C VAL A 15 -30.58 0.22 15.32
N GLU A 16 -31.45 0.98 14.65
CA GLU A 16 -32.44 1.83 15.33
C GLU A 16 -33.49 1.03 16.08
N GLY A 17 -34.12 0.06 15.42
CA GLY A 17 -35.33 -0.57 15.93
C GLY A 17 -36.50 0.41 16.00
N ALA A 18 -37.36 0.23 17.02
CA ALA A 18 -38.52 1.08 17.28
C ALA A 18 -39.43 1.21 16.04
N VAL A 19 -39.66 0.08 15.35
CA VAL A 19 -40.32 0.07 14.03
C VAL A 19 -41.79 0.50 14.05
N ASN A 20 -42.43 0.46 15.23
CA ASN A 20 -43.82 0.86 15.45
C ASN A 20 -43.95 2.19 16.24
N GLU A 21 -42.85 2.90 16.45
CA GLU A 21 -42.82 4.13 17.25
C GLU A 21 -42.65 5.36 16.37
N THR A 22 -42.98 6.54 16.90
CA THR A 22 -42.82 7.84 16.21
C THR A 22 -43.45 7.90 14.82
N CYS A 23 -44.55 7.15 14.61
CA CYS A 23 -45.23 7.06 13.33
C CYS A 23 -44.32 6.63 12.15
N ARG A 24 -43.24 5.89 12.41
CA ARG A 24 -42.40 5.33 11.34
C ARG A 24 -43.24 4.39 10.47
N GLY A 25 -43.15 4.57 9.16
CA GLY A 25 -43.79 3.67 8.19
C GLY A 25 -43.01 2.36 7.97
N PRO A 26 -43.64 1.32 7.42
CA PRO A 26 -42.97 0.07 7.09
C PRO A 26 -41.96 0.29 5.96
N ALA A 27 -40.71 -0.14 6.19
CA ALA A 27 -39.69 -0.23 5.15
C ALA A 27 -39.76 -1.59 4.47
N LEU A 28 -39.20 -1.66 3.27
CA LEU A 28 -39.12 -2.89 2.47
C LEU A 28 -38.52 -4.07 3.26
N TRP A 29 -37.50 -3.79 4.07
CA TRP A 29 -36.87 -4.80 4.93
C TRP A 29 -37.79 -5.31 6.06
N ASP A 30 -38.66 -4.46 6.64
CA ASP A 30 -39.64 -4.88 7.65
C ASP A 30 -40.54 -5.99 7.08
N ILE A 31 -41.08 -5.75 5.89
CA ILE A 31 -41.99 -6.68 5.23
C ILE A 31 -41.23 -7.90 4.69
N TYR A 32 -40.04 -7.72 4.15
CA TYR A 32 -39.22 -8.82 3.64
C TYR A 32 -38.86 -9.83 4.75
N CYS A 33 -38.39 -9.37 5.91
CA CYS A 33 -38.07 -10.23 7.04
C CYS A 33 -39.31 -10.95 7.58
N LYS A 34 -40.47 -10.29 7.62
CA LYS A 34 -41.75 -10.89 8.06
C LYS A 34 -42.28 -11.91 7.05
N ARG A 35 -42.12 -11.65 5.75
CA ARG A 35 -42.62 -12.49 4.66
C ARG A 35 -41.72 -13.70 4.40
N TYR A 36 -40.42 -13.56 4.60
CA TYR A 36 -39.39 -14.58 4.35
C TYR A 36 -38.42 -14.70 5.55
N PRO A 37 -38.92 -15.10 6.73
CA PRO A 37 -38.10 -15.18 7.94
C PRO A 37 -36.91 -16.14 7.77
N GLU A 38 -37.06 -17.21 6.98
CA GLU A 38 -35.98 -18.16 6.67
C GLU A 38 -34.81 -17.51 5.92
N LYS A 39 -35.08 -16.55 5.03
CA LYS A 39 -34.04 -15.79 4.32
C LYS A 39 -33.31 -14.80 5.24
N CYS A 40 -33.91 -14.50 6.40
CA CYS A 40 -33.37 -13.62 7.43
C CYS A 40 -32.94 -14.40 8.68
N LYS A 41 -32.81 -15.73 8.62
CA LYS A 41 -32.45 -16.61 9.75
C LYS A 41 -33.38 -16.48 10.96
N ASN A 42 -34.63 -16.14 10.71
CA ASN A 42 -35.66 -15.82 11.71
C ASN A 42 -35.34 -14.60 12.59
N ASP A 43 -34.41 -13.74 12.16
CA ASP A 43 -34.17 -12.44 12.76
C ASP A 43 -34.87 -11.33 11.96
N ASN A 44 -35.00 -10.15 12.58
CA ASN A 44 -35.51 -8.93 11.96
C ASN A 44 -34.90 -7.68 12.61
N GLY A 45 -35.23 -6.50 12.07
CA GLY A 45 -34.82 -5.20 12.60
C GLY A 45 -35.82 -4.54 13.54
N ASP A 46 -36.79 -5.28 14.10
CA ASP A 46 -37.90 -4.67 14.86
C ASP A 46 -37.38 -3.90 16.10
N VAL A 47 -36.36 -4.47 16.78
CA VAL A 47 -35.63 -3.86 17.92
C VAL A 47 -34.17 -3.57 17.58
N ALA A 48 -33.52 -4.45 16.80
CA ALA A 48 -32.10 -4.34 16.44
C ALA A 48 -31.18 -4.24 17.68
N VAL A 49 -30.36 -3.18 17.80
CA VAL A 49 -29.59 -2.87 19.03
C VAL A 49 -30.22 -1.76 19.87
N ASP A 50 -31.42 -1.32 19.46
CA ASP A 50 -32.23 -0.29 20.11
C ASP A 50 -31.56 1.09 20.16
N PHE A 51 -30.84 1.45 19.08
CA PHE A 51 -30.17 2.76 18.97
C PHE A 51 -31.18 3.92 19.06
N PHE A 52 -32.45 3.71 18.66
CA PHE A 52 -33.48 4.74 18.76
C PHE A 52 -33.64 5.28 20.20
N HIS A 53 -33.57 4.39 21.20
CA HIS A 53 -33.62 4.78 22.61
C HIS A 53 -32.24 5.04 23.21
N ARG A 54 -31.19 4.39 22.69
CA ARG A 54 -29.88 4.26 23.34
C ARG A 54 -28.74 5.03 22.65
N TYR A 55 -29.07 5.91 21.71
CA TYR A 55 -28.06 6.64 20.93
C TYR A 55 -27.11 7.46 21.82
N LYS A 56 -27.55 7.94 22.98
CA LYS A 56 -26.69 8.70 23.91
C LYS A 56 -25.60 7.82 24.51
N GLU A 57 -25.94 6.61 24.95
CA GLU A 57 -24.95 5.66 25.46
C GLU A 57 -23.96 5.26 24.35
N ASP A 58 -24.45 4.99 23.15
CA ASP A 58 -23.61 4.59 22.02
C ASP A 58 -22.67 5.74 21.62
N ILE A 59 -23.14 6.98 21.53
CA ILE A 59 -22.29 8.16 21.25
C ILE A 59 -21.26 8.39 22.37
N GLN A 60 -21.61 8.13 23.63
CA GLN A 60 -20.65 8.24 24.72
C GLN A 60 -19.56 7.16 24.62
N LEU A 61 -19.90 5.94 24.23
CA LEU A 61 -18.91 4.89 23.95
C LEU A 61 -17.99 5.30 22.79
N MET A 62 -18.55 5.88 21.72
CA MET A 62 -17.80 6.41 20.59
C MET A 62 -16.79 7.49 20.99
N LYS A 63 -17.20 8.41 21.86
CA LYS A 63 -16.31 9.42 22.44
C LYS A 63 -15.20 8.81 23.27
N ASN A 64 -15.51 7.78 24.08
CA ASN A 64 -14.52 7.07 24.89
C ASN A 64 -13.49 6.32 24.02
N LEU A 65 -13.86 5.93 22.80
CA LEU A 65 -12.96 5.36 21.79
C LEU A 65 -12.15 6.42 21.04
N ASN A 66 -12.31 7.71 21.38
CA ASN A 66 -11.64 8.85 20.74
C ASN A 66 -11.86 8.90 19.22
N THR A 67 -13.12 8.71 18.79
CA THR A 67 -13.50 8.71 17.39
C THR A 67 -13.77 10.12 16.86
N ASP A 68 -13.22 10.47 15.69
CA ASP A 68 -13.42 11.78 15.05
C ASP A 68 -14.79 11.93 14.34
N ALA A 69 -15.37 10.85 13.82
CA ALA A 69 -16.57 10.90 12.98
C ALA A 69 -17.47 9.67 13.12
N PHE A 70 -18.77 9.88 12.92
CA PHE A 70 -19.79 8.83 12.98
C PHE A 70 -20.63 8.84 11.72
N ARG A 71 -20.71 7.70 11.03
CA ARG A 71 -21.53 7.55 9.83
C ARG A 71 -22.88 6.95 10.21
N LEU A 72 -23.95 7.68 9.96
CA LEU A 72 -25.32 7.23 10.17
C LEU A 72 -26.12 7.31 8.87
N SER A 73 -27.19 6.52 8.75
CA SER A 73 -28.22 6.76 7.74
C SER A 73 -29.49 7.32 8.36
N ILE A 74 -30.20 8.17 7.62
CA ILE A 74 -31.53 8.63 8.01
C ILE A 74 -32.55 7.68 7.38
N ALA A 75 -33.50 7.19 8.17
CA ALA A 75 -34.53 6.29 7.66
C ALA A 75 -35.57 7.07 6.86
N TRP A 76 -35.73 6.76 5.58
CA TRP A 76 -36.74 7.42 4.74
C TRP A 76 -38.13 7.26 5.36
N THR A 77 -38.47 6.06 5.80
CA THR A 77 -39.78 5.78 6.42
C THR A 77 -39.99 6.40 7.80
N ARG A 78 -38.93 6.87 8.46
CA ARG A 78 -39.07 7.60 9.74
C ARG A 78 -39.31 9.09 9.50
N ILE A 79 -38.88 9.64 8.37
CA ILE A 79 -39.14 11.03 7.98
C ILE A 79 -40.45 11.14 7.21
N PHE A 80 -40.61 10.35 6.13
CA PHE A 80 -41.84 10.24 5.32
C PHE A 80 -42.41 8.82 5.45
N PRO A 81 -43.32 8.57 6.40
CA PRO A 81 -43.87 7.23 6.66
C PRO A 81 -44.50 6.55 5.45
N HIS A 82 -45.13 7.35 4.58
CA HIS A 82 -45.77 6.87 3.34
C HIS A 82 -44.96 7.23 2.08
N GLY A 83 -43.66 7.50 2.26
CA GLY A 83 -42.68 7.76 1.21
C GLY A 83 -42.67 9.16 0.60
N ARG A 84 -43.79 9.90 0.64
CA ARG A 84 -43.89 11.28 0.10
C ARG A 84 -44.26 12.29 1.17
N LYS A 85 -43.77 13.52 1.01
CA LYS A 85 -44.07 14.64 1.91
C LYS A 85 -45.57 14.94 1.97
N GLU A 86 -46.26 14.87 0.84
CA GLU A 86 -47.70 15.13 0.72
C GLU A 86 -48.56 14.19 1.57
N LYS A 87 -48.05 12.98 1.86
CA LYS A 87 -48.73 11.98 2.70
C LYS A 87 -48.38 12.12 4.19
N GLY A 88 -47.63 13.16 4.56
CA GLY A 88 -47.28 13.50 5.93
C GLY A 88 -45.80 13.30 6.25
N VAL A 89 -45.31 14.16 7.14
CA VAL A 89 -43.94 14.12 7.69
C VAL A 89 -44.02 13.80 9.17
N SER A 90 -43.24 12.82 9.64
CA SER A 90 -43.16 12.54 11.08
C SER A 90 -42.24 13.55 11.76
N GLN A 91 -42.84 14.51 12.47
CA GLN A 91 -42.09 15.49 13.27
C GLN A 91 -41.27 14.83 14.38
N ALA A 92 -41.77 13.74 14.95
CA ALA A 92 -41.03 12.97 15.95
C ALA A 92 -39.80 12.28 15.34
N GLY A 93 -39.92 11.76 14.12
CA GLY A 93 -38.79 11.22 13.38
C GLY A 93 -37.75 12.28 13.02
N VAL A 94 -38.19 13.47 12.61
CA VAL A 94 -37.31 14.63 12.35
C VAL A 94 -36.57 15.04 13.62
N GLN A 95 -37.28 15.15 14.75
CA GLN A 95 -36.67 15.53 16.02
C GLN A 95 -35.63 14.50 16.49
N PHE A 96 -35.89 13.20 16.31
CA PHE A 96 -34.94 12.14 16.67
C PHE A 96 -33.57 12.34 16.00
N TYR A 97 -33.53 12.64 14.69
CA TYR A 97 -32.24 12.86 14.02
C TYR A 97 -31.59 14.19 14.39
N HIS A 98 -32.37 15.25 14.68
CA HIS A 98 -31.81 16.46 15.28
C HIS A 98 -31.11 16.14 16.61
N ASP A 99 -31.78 15.38 17.49
CA ASP A 99 -31.23 15.04 18.79
C ASP A 99 -29.94 14.20 18.68
N VAL A 100 -29.90 13.23 17.76
CA VAL A 100 -28.72 12.40 17.46
C VAL A 100 -27.57 13.24 16.90
N ILE A 101 -27.85 14.09 15.91
CA ILE A 101 -26.83 14.96 15.28
C ILE A 101 -26.29 15.96 16.30
N ASP A 102 -27.15 16.56 17.12
CA ASP A 102 -26.75 17.48 18.17
C ASP A 102 -25.93 16.78 19.26
N GLU A 103 -26.27 15.53 19.60
CA GLU A 103 -25.47 14.72 20.54
C GLU A 103 -24.07 14.40 19.99
N LEU A 104 -23.96 14.04 18.71
CA LEU A 104 -22.67 13.83 18.05
C LEU A 104 -21.80 15.09 18.10
N LEU A 105 -22.36 16.23 17.68
CA LEU A 105 -21.65 17.51 17.64
C LEU A 105 -21.26 17.99 19.05
N ARG A 106 -22.14 17.83 20.06
CA ARG A 106 -21.83 18.15 21.46
C ARG A 106 -20.67 17.33 22.02
N ASN A 107 -20.43 16.14 21.45
CA ASN A 107 -19.31 15.27 21.82
C ASN A 107 -18.08 15.41 20.92
N GLY A 108 -18.08 16.38 20.00
CA GLY A 108 -16.95 16.64 19.10
C GLY A 108 -16.82 15.64 17.95
N ILE A 109 -17.87 14.87 17.66
CA ILE A 109 -17.88 13.82 16.64
C ILE A 109 -18.58 14.34 15.38
N VAL A 110 -17.90 14.28 14.24
CA VAL A 110 -18.40 14.79 12.97
C VAL A 110 -19.43 13.81 12.36
N PRO A 111 -20.67 14.25 12.07
CA PRO A 111 -21.67 13.38 11.44
C PRO A 111 -21.44 13.22 9.93
N PHE A 112 -21.44 11.97 9.47
CA PHE A 112 -21.47 11.57 8.06
C PHE A 112 -22.83 10.94 7.76
N VAL A 113 -23.68 11.61 6.97
CA VAL A 113 -25.06 11.17 6.79
C VAL A 113 -25.26 10.49 5.45
N THR A 114 -25.75 9.26 5.49
CA THR A 114 -26.23 8.52 4.31
C THR A 114 -27.74 8.74 4.16
N VAL A 115 -28.17 9.27 3.02
CA VAL A 115 -29.58 9.60 2.75
C VAL A 115 -30.38 8.32 2.50
N PHE A 116 -29.83 7.36 1.75
CA PHE A 116 -30.48 6.08 1.49
C PHE A 116 -29.55 4.89 1.73
N HIS A 117 -30.03 3.92 2.51
CA HIS A 117 -29.27 2.72 2.81
C HIS A 117 -30.16 1.47 2.68
N TRP A 118 -30.88 1.32 1.55
CA TRP A 118 -31.68 0.13 1.22
C TRP A 118 -33.03 0.03 1.94
N ASP A 119 -33.51 1.11 2.52
CA ASP A 119 -34.70 1.21 3.36
C ASP A 119 -35.88 1.86 2.63
N THR A 120 -36.12 1.45 1.38
CA THR A 120 -37.25 1.94 0.56
C THR A 120 -38.58 1.84 1.33
N PRO A 121 -39.41 2.89 1.37
CA PRO A 121 -40.76 2.80 1.92
C PRO A 121 -41.60 1.75 1.23
N GLN A 122 -42.27 0.89 2.01
CA GLN A 122 -43.08 -0.20 1.45
C GLN A 122 -44.21 0.34 0.57
N ASP A 123 -44.83 1.47 0.92
CA ASP A 123 -45.88 2.09 0.12
C ASP A 123 -45.42 2.40 -1.32
N LEU A 124 -44.15 2.80 -1.51
CA LEU A 124 -43.60 3.06 -2.85
C LEU A 124 -43.28 1.76 -3.60
N GLU A 125 -42.84 0.71 -2.87
CA GLU A 125 -42.68 -0.62 -3.43
C GLU A 125 -44.03 -1.20 -3.89
N ASP A 126 -45.08 -1.06 -3.08
CA ASP A 126 -46.41 -1.58 -3.39
C ASP A 126 -47.10 -0.78 -4.51
N GLU A 127 -46.92 0.55 -4.54
CA GLU A 127 -47.58 1.43 -5.52
C GLU A 127 -47.00 1.26 -6.94
N TYR A 128 -45.69 1.07 -7.08
CA TYR A 128 -45.05 1.01 -8.39
C TYR A 128 -43.75 0.19 -8.48
N GLY A 129 -43.43 -0.60 -7.45
CA GLY A 129 -42.22 -1.44 -7.43
C GLY A 129 -40.95 -0.68 -7.05
N GLY A 130 -41.07 0.45 -6.35
CA GLY A 130 -39.92 1.19 -5.82
C GLY A 130 -38.93 1.55 -6.93
N PHE A 131 -37.67 1.11 -6.80
CA PHE A 131 -36.63 1.41 -7.78
C PHE A 131 -36.79 0.73 -9.14
N LEU A 132 -37.80 -0.12 -9.35
CA LEU A 132 -38.16 -0.59 -10.69
C LEU A 132 -38.82 0.49 -11.55
N SER A 133 -39.36 1.55 -10.93
CA SER A 133 -40.01 2.64 -11.65
C SER A 133 -39.19 3.92 -11.60
N GLU A 134 -39.14 4.65 -12.71
CA GLU A 134 -38.56 6.00 -12.77
C GLU A 134 -39.26 7.00 -11.83
N ARG A 135 -40.51 6.71 -11.41
CA ARG A 135 -41.27 7.54 -10.47
C ARG A 135 -40.53 7.75 -9.14
N ILE A 136 -39.72 6.76 -8.73
CA ILE A 136 -38.92 6.84 -7.50
C ILE A 136 -37.93 8.00 -7.52
N VAL A 137 -37.48 8.44 -8.70
CA VAL A 137 -36.46 9.48 -8.86
C VAL A 137 -36.97 10.79 -8.28
N LYS A 138 -38.22 11.14 -8.56
CA LYS A 138 -38.87 12.33 -8.02
C LYS A 138 -39.13 12.21 -6.53
N ASP A 139 -39.66 11.06 -6.09
CA ASP A 139 -39.97 10.82 -4.68
C ASP A 139 -38.69 10.87 -3.82
N PHE A 140 -37.58 10.30 -4.32
CA PHE A 140 -36.28 10.36 -3.66
C PHE A 140 -35.69 11.77 -3.66
N ARG A 141 -35.80 12.51 -4.78
CA ARG A 141 -35.37 13.92 -4.84
C ARG A 141 -36.08 14.76 -3.78
N GLU A 142 -37.40 14.62 -3.63
CA GLU A 142 -38.18 15.34 -2.61
C GLU A 142 -37.71 15.01 -1.19
N TYR A 143 -37.47 13.73 -0.91
CA TYR A 143 -36.95 13.28 0.37
C TYR A 143 -35.54 13.79 0.66
N ALA A 144 -34.63 13.66 -0.31
CA ALA A 144 -33.24 14.13 -0.17
C ALA A 144 -33.18 15.65 0.04
N ASP A 145 -33.92 16.43 -0.76
CA ASP A 145 -34.02 17.88 -0.60
C ASP A 145 -34.53 18.25 0.79
N PHE A 146 -35.61 17.61 1.26
CA PHE A 146 -36.11 17.83 2.62
C PHE A 146 -35.02 17.60 3.68
N VAL A 147 -34.32 16.47 3.61
CA VAL A 147 -33.25 16.12 4.56
C VAL A 147 -32.08 17.12 4.49
N PHE A 148 -31.69 17.54 3.29
CA PHE A 148 -30.63 18.54 3.10
C PHE A 148 -31.02 19.90 3.69
N GLN A 149 -32.25 20.36 3.45
CA GLN A 149 -32.77 21.61 4.01
C GLN A 149 -32.97 21.52 5.53
N GLU A 150 -33.26 20.34 6.07
CA GLU A 150 -33.52 20.17 7.49
C GLU A 150 -32.23 20.14 8.32
N TYR A 151 -31.20 19.40 7.88
CA TYR A 151 -29.98 19.17 8.66
C TYR A 151 -28.69 19.74 8.05
N GLY A 152 -28.74 20.37 6.88
CA GLY A 152 -27.56 20.84 6.13
C GLY A 152 -26.73 21.89 6.85
N ASP A 153 -27.31 22.63 7.79
CA ASP A 153 -26.61 23.58 8.64
C ASP A 153 -25.60 22.89 9.57
N LYS A 154 -25.96 21.71 10.09
CA LYS A 154 -25.16 20.90 11.02
C LYS A 154 -24.30 19.84 10.32
N VAL A 155 -24.78 19.27 9.21
CA VAL A 155 -24.15 18.14 8.53
C VAL A 155 -23.41 18.59 7.27
N LYS A 156 -22.11 18.29 7.20
CA LYS A 156 -21.24 18.71 6.09
C LYS A 156 -20.72 17.57 5.22
N HIS A 157 -21.02 16.30 5.56
CA HIS A 157 -20.62 15.14 4.78
C HIS A 157 -21.82 14.26 4.48
N TRP A 158 -22.18 14.19 3.20
CA TRP A 158 -23.39 13.53 2.70
C TRP A 158 -23.06 12.39 1.76
N ILE A 159 -23.78 11.28 1.91
CA ILE A 159 -23.72 10.12 1.02
C ILE A 159 -25.13 9.89 0.51
N THR A 160 -25.36 9.99 -0.79
CA THR A 160 -26.70 9.80 -1.36
C THR A 160 -27.16 8.34 -1.20
N PHE A 161 -26.40 7.40 -1.78
CA PHE A 161 -26.68 5.96 -1.72
C PHE A 161 -25.49 5.18 -1.15
N ASN A 162 -25.81 4.19 -0.31
CA ASN A 162 -24.89 3.13 0.07
C ASN A 162 -24.97 1.94 -0.90
N GLU A 163 -23.84 1.55 -1.48
CA GLU A 163 -23.65 0.30 -2.23
C GLU A 163 -24.73 0.01 -3.31
N PRO A 164 -24.96 0.92 -4.27
CA PRO A 164 -26.04 0.77 -5.25
C PRO A 164 -25.92 -0.51 -6.09
N TRP A 165 -24.69 -0.93 -6.43
CA TRP A 165 -24.44 -2.22 -7.08
C TRP A 165 -24.93 -3.40 -6.23
N VAL A 166 -24.61 -3.43 -4.93
CA VAL A 166 -25.02 -4.53 -4.04
C VAL A 166 -26.53 -4.57 -3.90
N PHE A 167 -27.18 -3.40 -3.75
CA PHE A 167 -28.64 -3.30 -3.67
C PHE A 167 -29.31 -3.89 -4.91
N ALA A 168 -28.89 -3.44 -6.11
CA ALA A 168 -29.43 -3.93 -7.37
C ALA A 168 -29.16 -5.43 -7.56
N HIS A 169 -27.89 -5.85 -7.45
CA HIS A 169 -27.47 -7.23 -7.70
C HIS A 169 -28.08 -8.22 -6.69
N ALA A 170 -27.99 -7.94 -5.39
CA ALA A 170 -28.47 -8.87 -4.38
C ALA A 170 -30.00 -8.86 -4.22
N GLY A 171 -30.66 -7.74 -4.53
CA GLY A 171 -32.11 -7.56 -4.42
C GLY A 171 -32.90 -8.00 -5.66
N TYR A 172 -32.34 -7.83 -6.87
CA TYR A 172 -33.05 -7.97 -8.15
C TYR A 172 -32.38 -8.89 -9.19
N ASP A 173 -31.14 -9.37 -8.96
CA ASP A 173 -30.52 -10.42 -9.79
C ASP A 173 -30.44 -11.77 -9.07
N VAL A 174 -29.95 -11.76 -7.82
CA VAL A 174 -29.71 -12.96 -7.00
C VAL A 174 -30.86 -13.26 -6.04
N GLY A 175 -31.68 -12.26 -5.67
CA GLY A 175 -32.84 -12.44 -4.79
C GLY A 175 -32.52 -12.84 -3.34
N LYS A 176 -31.32 -12.52 -2.85
CA LYS A 176 -30.85 -12.83 -1.47
C LYS A 176 -31.12 -11.71 -0.47
N LYS A 177 -31.38 -10.50 -0.94
CA LYS A 177 -31.68 -9.30 -0.14
C LYS A 177 -33.05 -8.77 -0.54
N ALA A 178 -33.70 -8.01 0.33
CA ALA A 178 -34.99 -7.39 0.00
C ALA A 178 -34.89 -6.57 -1.32
N PRO A 179 -35.88 -6.65 -2.23
CA PRO A 179 -37.17 -7.34 -2.14
C PRO A 179 -37.13 -8.86 -2.39
N GLY A 180 -35.97 -9.42 -2.73
CA GLY A 180 -35.77 -10.85 -2.98
C GLY A 180 -36.30 -11.30 -4.34
N ARG A 181 -36.13 -10.45 -5.35
CA ARG A 181 -36.58 -10.71 -6.72
C ARG A 181 -35.45 -11.33 -7.53
N CYS A 182 -35.80 -12.37 -8.28
CA CYS A 182 -34.90 -13.02 -9.22
C CYS A 182 -35.72 -13.90 -10.19
N SER A 183 -35.12 -14.29 -11.31
CA SER A 183 -35.74 -15.25 -12.22
C SER A 183 -35.77 -16.67 -11.63
N ASP A 184 -36.77 -17.47 -12.00
CA ASP A 184 -36.99 -18.83 -11.48
C ASP A 184 -35.78 -19.78 -11.63
N TYR A 185 -34.97 -19.57 -12.68
CA TYR A 185 -33.76 -20.36 -12.92
C TYR A 185 -32.56 -19.95 -12.04
N VAL A 186 -32.66 -18.84 -11.32
CA VAL A 186 -31.66 -18.41 -10.33
C VAL A 186 -31.97 -19.01 -8.97
N ASP A 187 -33.19 -18.82 -8.48
CA ASP A 187 -33.69 -19.41 -7.24
C ASP A 187 -35.22 -19.52 -7.32
N ARG A 188 -35.73 -20.76 -7.29
CA ARG A 188 -37.18 -21.05 -7.36
C ARG A 188 -37.97 -20.53 -6.17
N THR A 189 -37.31 -20.10 -5.09
CA THR A 189 -37.96 -19.47 -3.94
C THR A 189 -38.25 -17.99 -4.16
N CYS A 190 -37.66 -17.36 -5.18
CA CYS A 190 -38.06 -16.02 -5.60
C CYS A 190 -39.49 -16.07 -6.15
N LYS A 191 -40.40 -15.28 -5.58
CA LYS A 191 -41.81 -15.25 -6.01
C LYS A 191 -42.05 -14.38 -7.25
N GLY A 192 -40.98 -13.97 -7.93
CA GLY A 192 -41.01 -13.14 -9.13
C GLY A 192 -39.68 -12.41 -9.34
N GLY A 193 -39.53 -11.82 -10.52
CA GLY A 193 -38.34 -11.05 -10.91
C GLY A 193 -37.79 -11.46 -12.27
N ARG A 194 -37.03 -10.56 -12.87
CA ARG A 194 -36.31 -10.78 -14.12
C ARG A 194 -34.84 -10.42 -13.96
N SER A 195 -34.05 -11.40 -13.53
CA SER A 195 -32.58 -11.29 -13.46
C SER A 195 -32.03 -10.84 -14.82
N GLY A 196 -30.94 -10.08 -14.81
CA GLY A 196 -30.36 -9.50 -16.03
C GLY A 196 -31.20 -8.42 -16.74
N TYR A 197 -32.37 -8.04 -16.22
CA TYR A 197 -33.17 -6.90 -16.68
C TYR A 197 -33.43 -5.93 -15.53
N GLU A 198 -34.08 -6.41 -14.46
CA GLU A 198 -34.44 -5.58 -13.30
C GLU A 198 -33.22 -4.99 -12.61
N VAL A 199 -32.11 -5.74 -12.57
CA VAL A 199 -30.83 -5.28 -11.99
C VAL A 199 -30.31 -4.00 -12.67
N TYR A 200 -30.46 -3.89 -14.01
CA TYR A 200 -30.01 -2.73 -14.76
C TYR A 200 -30.99 -1.56 -14.66
N LEU A 201 -32.28 -1.86 -14.66
CA LEU A 201 -33.33 -0.85 -14.48
C LEU A 201 -33.25 -0.18 -13.09
N VAL A 202 -33.06 -0.98 -12.03
CA VAL A 202 -32.92 -0.48 -10.66
C VAL A 202 -31.68 0.38 -10.51
N SER A 203 -30.53 -0.08 -10.99
CA SER A 203 -29.30 0.72 -10.97
C SER A 203 -29.43 2.02 -11.78
N HIS A 204 -30.10 1.99 -12.93
CA HIS A 204 -30.38 3.19 -13.72
C HIS A 204 -31.21 4.22 -12.95
N ASN A 205 -32.27 3.79 -12.26
CA ASN A 205 -33.08 4.67 -11.44
C ASN A 205 -32.33 5.19 -10.20
N LEU A 206 -31.46 4.37 -9.59
CA LEU A 206 -30.56 4.82 -8.52
C LEU A 206 -29.62 5.92 -8.98
N LEU A 207 -29.02 5.78 -10.18
CA LEU A 207 -28.12 6.78 -10.76
C LEU A 207 -28.85 8.09 -11.09
N ASN A 208 -30.04 8.01 -11.72
CA ASN A 208 -30.85 9.20 -11.97
C ASN A 208 -31.30 9.87 -10.66
N ALA A 209 -31.73 9.10 -9.66
CA ALA A 209 -32.08 9.62 -8.34
C ALA A 209 -30.89 10.27 -7.63
N HIS A 210 -29.68 9.71 -7.79
CA HIS A 210 -28.44 10.31 -7.29
C HIS A 210 -28.16 11.67 -7.95
N ALA A 211 -28.26 11.76 -9.28
CA ALA A 211 -28.04 12.99 -10.01
C ALA A 211 -29.03 14.10 -9.59
N GLU A 212 -30.30 13.75 -9.42
CA GLU A 212 -31.34 14.69 -8.96
C GLU A 212 -31.13 15.13 -7.50
N ALA A 213 -30.67 14.22 -6.62
CA ALA A 213 -30.30 14.58 -5.24
C ALA A 213 -29.03 15.44 -5.18
N PHE A 214 -28.03 15.18 -6.04
CA PHE A 214 -26.85 16.01 -6.15
C PHE A 214 -27.22 17.44 -6.58
N GLU A 215 -28.08 17.59 -7.60
CA GLU A 215 -28.60 18.89 -8.02
C GLU A 215 -29.31 19.60 -6.85
N ALA A 216 -30.20 18.92 -6.11
CA ALA A 216 -30.86 19.49 -4.93
C ALA A 216 -29.85 19.92 -3.84
N PHE A 217 -28.82 19.11 -3.58
CA PHE A 217 -27.74 19.46 -2.65
C PHE A 217 -27.00 20.73 -3.06
N THR A 218 -26.67 20.89 -4.36
CA THR A 218 -25.97 22.09 -4.85
C THR A 218 -26.82 23.36 -4.74
N GLN A 219 -28.15 23.23 -4.74
CA GLN A 219 -29.11 24.33 -4.59
C GLN A 219 -29.46 24.62 -3.12
N CYS A 220 -29.03 23.75 -2.19
CA CYS A 220 -29.30 23.90 -0.76
C CYS A 220 -28.35 24.93 -0.12
N GLU A 221 -28.88 26.10 0.24
CA GLU A 221 -28.12 27.17 0.89
C GLU A 221 -27.49 26.76 2.23
N LYS A 222 -28.21 25.96 3.03
CA LYS A 222 -27.69 25.44 4.31
C LYS A 222 -26.53 24.47 4.12
N CYS A 223 -26.47 23.80 2.97
CA CYS A 223 -25.48 22.80 2.63
C CYS A 223 -24.16 23.39 2.12
N LYS A 224 -24.06 24.73 1.99
CA LYS A 224 -22.84 25.42 1.60
C LYS A 224 -21.64 25.00 2.45
N GLY A 225 -20.53 24.73 1.77
CA GLY A 225 -19.29 24.21 2.38
C GLY A 225 -19.32 22.70 2.71
N GLY A 226 -20.46 22.02 2.51
CA GLY A 226 -20.54 20.57 2.63
C GLY A 226 -20.05 19.84 1.37
N LYS A 227 -19.82 18.53 1.51
CA LYS A 227 -19.50 17.63 0.41
C LYS A 227 -20.54 16.52 0.33
N VAL A 228 -20.87 16.12 -0.89
CA VAL A 228 -21.76 14.99 -1.18
C VAL A 228 -21.07 13.98 -2.09
N GLY A 229 -21.27 12.70 -1.85
CA GLY A 229 -20.74 11.60 -2.66
C GLY A 229 -21.64 10.37 -2.69
N LEU A 230 -21.07 9.26 -3.16
CA LEU A 230 -21.68 7.94 -3.28
C LEU A 230 -20.75 6.92 -2.61
N ALA A 231 -21.29 5.93 -1.87
CA ALA A 231 -20.48 4.87 -1.27
C ALA A 231 -20.52 3.61 -2.13
N HIS A 232 -19.39 3.22 -2.69
CA HIS A 232 -19.21 2.03 -3.52
C HIS A 232 -18.66 0.85 -2.71
N SER A 233 -19.01 -0.38 -3.08
CA SER A 233 -18.50 -1.61 -2.41
C SER A 233 -17.84 -2.58 -3.37
N PRO A 234 -16.71 -2.18 -3.97
CA PRO A 234 -15.95 -3.07 -4.83
C PRO A 234 -15.13 -4.08 -4.02
N ALA A 235 -15.02 -5.30 -4.54
CA ALA A 235 -13.90 -6.16 -4.25
C ALA A 235 -12.69 -5.78 -5.13
N TRP A 236 -11.49 -6.15 -4.69
CA TRP A 236 -10.35 -6.22 -5.60
C TRP A 236 -10.24 -7.61 -6.22
N PHE A 237 -9.75 -7.68 -7.46
CA PHE A 237 -9.59 -8.91 -8.21
C PHE A 237 -8.13 -9.16 -8.56
N GLU A 238 -7.66 -10.37 -8.30
CA GLU A 238 -6.39 -10.90 -8.80
C GLU A 238 -6.69 -11.91 -9.93
N PRO A 239 -5.76 -12.14 -10.86
CA PRO A 239 -5.98 -13.11 -11.95
C PRO A 239 -6.04 -14.53 -11.38
N HIS A 240 -6.96 -15.36 -11.86
CA HIS A 240 -7.12 -16.74 -11.42
C HIS A 240 -5.96 -17.62 -11.89
N ASP A 241 -5.46 -17.39 -13.10
CA ASP A 241 -4.22 -17.93 -13.60
C ASP A 241 -3.25 -16.79 -13.91
N PHE A 242 -2.09 -16.78 -13.27
CA PHE A 242 -1.08 -15.75 -13.48
C PHE A 242 -0.42 -15.84 -14.87
N GLN A 243 -0.61 -16.95 -15.59
CA GLN A 243 -0.08 -17.18 -16.93
C GLN A 243 -1.10 -16.89 -18.04
N ASP A 244 -2.39 -16.76 -17.72
CA ASP A 244 -3.41 -16.47 -18.72
C ASP A 244 -3.51 -14.96 -18.98
N SER A 245 -3.10 -14.56 -20.19
CA SER A 245 -3.18 -13.19 -20.67
C SER A 245 -4.60 -12.60 -20.63
N GLN A 246 -5.65 -13.41 -20.70
CA GLN A 246 -7.04 -12.93 -20.65
C GLN A 246 -7.48 -12.50 -19.26
N ASP A 247 -6.84 -12.98 -18.19
CA ASP A 247 -7.26 -12.66 -16.83
C ASP A 247 -7.02 -11.20 -16.46
N GLY A 248 -6.01 -10.55 -17.03
CA GLY A 248 -5.83 -9.10 -16.93
C GLY A 248 -7.05 -8.34 -17.47
N ALA A 249 -7.59 -8.75 -18.62
CA ALA A 249 -8.82 -8.19 -19.17
C ALA A 249 -10.05 -8.55 -18.32
N SER A 250 -10.07 -9.73 -17.69
CA SER A 250 -11.12 -10.15 -16.76
C SER A 250 -11.20 -9.26 -15.51
N ILE A 251 -10.06 -8.83 -14.96
CA ILE A 251 -10.02 -7.91 -13.82
C ILE A 251 -10.61 -6.54 -14.19
N GLY A 252 -10.21 -5.99 -15.34
CA GLY A 252 -10.75 -4.72 -15.84
C GLY A 252 -12.27 -4.77 -15.99
N ARG A 253 -12.79 -5.82 -16.64
CA ARG A 253 -14.24 -6.05 -16.74
C ARG A 253 -14.92 -6.20 -15.38
N ALA A 254 -14.28 -6.86 -14.42
CA ALA A 254 -14.86 -7.08 -13.10
C ALA A 254 -15.04 -5.76 -12.36
N LEU A 255 -14.03 -4.91 -12.45
CA LEU A 255 -14.08 -3.56 -11.90
C LEU A 255 -15.06 -2.69 -12.65
N ASP A 256 -15.21 -2.80 -13.97
CA ASP A 256 -16.22 -2.05 -14.71
C ASP A 256 -17.65 -2.47 -14.33
N PHE A 257 -17.94 -3.77 -14.19
CA PHE A 257 -19.28 -4.24 -13.81
C PHE A 257 -19.63 -4.05 -12.32
N MET A 258 -18.64 -3.77 -11.45
CA MET A 258 -18.85 -3.62 -10.01
C MET A 258 -18.65 -2.18 -9.51
N LEU A 259 -17.56 -1.53 -9.93
CA LEU A 259 -17.21 -0.17 -9.57
C LEU A 259 -17.60 0.81 -10.68
N GLY A 260 -17.10 0.60 -11.90
CA GLY A 260 -17.26 1.50 -13.04
C GLY A 260 -18.73 1.72 -13.42
N TRP A 261 -19.58 0.72 -13.21
CA TRP A 261 -21.01 0.80 -13.47
C TRP A 261 -21.66 2.04 -12.82
N HIS A 262 -21.21 2.39 -11.62
CA HIS A 262 -21.66 3.61 -10.95
C HIS A 262 -20.60 4.72 -11.01
N LEU A 263 -19.31 4.41 -10.86
CA LEU A 263 -18.26 5.41 -10.79
C LEU A 263 -17.92 6.04 -12.16
N ASP A 264 -17.81 5.27 -13.24
CA ASP A 264 -17.67 5.86 -14.59
C ASP A 264 -18.90 6.70 -14.92
N THR A 265 -20.09 6.26 -14.51
CA THR A 265 -21.33 7.00 -14.77
C THR A 265 -21.35 8.35 -14.04
N THR A 266 -20.95 8.42 -12.76
CA THR A 266 -20.93 9.69 -12.01
C THR A 266 -19.72 10.58 -12.33
N MET A 267 -18.66 10.03 -12.94
CA MET A 267 -17.49 10.80 -13.36
C MET A 267 -17.62 11.31 -14.80
N TYR A 268 -18.03 10.44 -15.72
CA TYR A 268 -18.04 10.70 -17.16
C TYR A 268 -19.44 10.93 -17.74
N GLY A 269 -20.49 10.63 -16.97
CA GLY A 269 -21.90 10.87 -17.34
C GLY A 269 -22.57 9.71 -18.08
N ASP A 270 -21.91 8.56 -18.25
CA ASP A 270 -22.49 7.42 -18.96
C ASP A 270 -21.86 6.09 -18.52
N TYR A 271 -22.51 4.97 -18.82
CA TYR A 271 -22.01 3.64 -18.48
C TYR A 271 -20.68 3.29 -19.17
N PRO A 272 -19.84 2.41 -18.57
CA PRO A 272 -18.67 1.85 -19.24
C PRO A 272 -19.02 1.25 -20.59
N GLN A 273 -18.16 1.48 -21.60
CA GLN A 273 -18.43 1.02 -22.97
C GLN A 273 -18.60 -0.51 -23.03
N ILE A 274 -17.77 -1.26 -22.30
CA ILE A 274 -17.84 -2.72 -22.24
C ILE A 274 -19.19 -3.24 -21.73
N MET A 275 -19.83 -2.51 -20.81
CA MET A 275 -21.16 -2.89 -20.33
C MET A 275 -22.23 -2.67 -21.41
N LYS A 276 -22.13 -1.58 -22.17
CA LYS A 276 -23.05 -1.31 -23.29
C LYS A 276 -22.92 -2.39 -24.36
N ASP A 277 -21.70 -2.80 -24.68
CA ASP A 277 -21.41 -3.79 -25.72
C ASP A 277 -21.94 -5.17 -25.33
N ILE A 278 -21.76 -5.60 -24.07
CA ILE A 278 -22.17 -6.94 -23.63
C ILE A 278 -23.66 -7.02 -23.26
N VAL A 279 -24.15 -6.04 -22.49
CA VAL A 279 -25.54 -6.06 -21.99
C VAL A 279 -26.52 -5.63 -23.09
N GLY A 280 -26.08 -4.72 -23.97
CA GLY A 280 -26.86 -4.24 -25.10
C GLY A 280 -28.17 -3.57 -24.68
N HIS A 281 -29.26 -3.93 -25.36
CA HIS A 281 -30.59 -3.33 -25.16
C HIS A 281 -31.19 -3.48 -23.75
N ARG A 282 -30.64 -4.38 -22.91
CA ARG A 282 -31.09 -4.55 -21.52
C ARG A 282 -30.55 -3.47 -20.59
N LEU A 283 -29.46 -2.81 -20.98
CA LEU A 283 -28.90 -1.67 -20.26
C LEU A 283 -29.66 -0.41 -20.71
N PRO A 284 -30.38 0.29 -19.82
CA PRO A 284 -31.09 1.50 -20.21
C PRO A 284 -30.11 2.58 -20.72
N GLN A 285 -30.60 3.48 -21.55
CA GLN A 285 -29.78 4.57 -22.10
C GLN A 285 -30.11 5.88 -21.39
N PHE A 286 -29.07 6.63 -21.00
CA PHE A 286 -29.25 7.99 -20.50
C PHE A 286 -29.52 8.97 -21.64
N THR A 287 -30.51 9.83 -21.44
CA THR A 287 -30.74 11.02 -22.28
C THR A 287 -29.59 12.01 -22.13
N THR A 288 -29.41 12.92 -23.09
CA THR A 288 -28.37 13.96 -23.03
C THR A 288 -28.46 14.79 -21.74
N ALA A 289 -29.67 15.10 -21.27
CA ALA A 289 -29.88 15.84 -20.03
C ALA A 289 -29.44 15.03 -18.79
N GLN A 290 -29.77 13.74 -18.73
CA GLN A 290 -29.33 12.86 -17.63
C GLN A 290 -27.81 12.72 -17.62
N LYS A 291 -27.17 12.50 -18.78
CA LYS A 291 -25.70 12.42 -18.87
C LYS A 291 -25.02 13.68 -18.34
N ALA A 292 -25.57 14.85 -18.67
CA ALA A 292 -25.06 16.12 -18.19
C ALA A 292 -25.16 16.27 -16.67
N LYS A 293 -26.28 15.82 -16.06
CA LYS A 293 -26.45 15.84 -14.60
C LYS A 293 -25.58 14.82 -13.86
N LEU A 294 -25.30 13.68 -14.48
CA LEU A 294 -24.48 12.61 -13.90
C LEU A 294 -22.98 12.94 -13.94
N LYS A 295 -22.52 13.64 -14.96
CA LYS A 295 -21.10 13.96 -15.10
C LYS A 295 -20.60 14.82 -13.94
N ASN A 296 -19.56 14.35 -13.25
CA ASN A 296 -18.98 14.98 -12.06
C ASN A 296 -19.98 15.20 -10.91
N SER A 297 -20.96 14.30 -10.73
CA SER A 297 -22.01 14.43 -9.70
C SER A 297 -21.58 13.99 -8.29
N ALA A 298 -20.31 14.13 -7.93
CA ALA A 298 -19.79 13.79 -6.61
C ALA A 298 -18.55 14.63 -6.26
N HIS A 299 -18.45 15.03 -4.99
CA HIS A 299 -17.29 15.75 -4.46
C HIS A 299 -16.20 14.81 -3.91
N PHE A 300 -16.58 13.57 -3.57
CA PHE A 300 -15.67 12.52 -3.12
C PHE A 300 -16.22 11.14 -3.51
N VAL A 301 -15.34 10.14 -3.54
CA VAL A 301 -15.67 8.73 -3.75
C VAL A 301 -15.65 8.01 -2.40
N GLY A 302 -16.79 7.51 -1.94
CA GLY A 302 -16.89 6.68 -0.75
C GLY A 302 -16.57 5.22 -1.08
N LEU A 303 -15.77 4.55 -0.25
CA LEU A 303 -15.41 3.13 -0.43
C LEU A 303 -15.74 2.28 0.79
N ASN A 304 -16.48 1.21 0.57
CA ASN A 304 -16.71 0.09 1.48
C ASN A 304 -15.85 -1.07 1.00
N TYR A 305 -14.70 -1.32 1.63
CA TYR A 305 -13.79 -2.39 1.21
C TYR A 305 -13.72 -3.49 2.25
N TYR A 306 -13.93 -4.73 1.82
CA TYR A 306 -13.98 -5.88 2.71
C TYR A 306 -12.98 -6.98 2.35
N THR A 307 -12.79 -7.26 1.06
CA THR A 307 -12.06 -8.46 0.63
C THR A 307 -11.58 -8.36 -0.83
N SER A 308 -10.86 -9.39 -1.25
CA SER A 308 -10.48 -9.61 -2.65
C SER A 308 -10.84 -11.04 -3.05
N THR A 309 -10.95 -11.29 -4.35
CA THR A 309 -11.14 -12.64 -4.91
C THR A 309 -10.32 -12.83 -6.18
N PHE A 310 -10.11 -14.08 -6.59
CA PHE A 310 -9.59 -14.33 -7.94
C PHE A 310 -10.71 -14.16 -8.97
N ALA A 311 -10.40 -13.59 -10.13
CA ALA A 311 -11.30 -13.47 -11.27
C ALA A 311 -10.78 -14.34 -12.42
N ASN A 312 -11.69 -15.06 -13.06
CA ASN A 312 -11.44 -15.88 -14.24
C ASN A 312 -12.44 -15.52 -15.33
N HIS A 313 -12.02 -15.60 -16.59
CA HIS A 313 -12.90 -15.43 -17.74
C HIS A 313 -13.88 -16.61 -17.87
N VAL A 314 -15.12 -16.29 -18.26
CA VAL A 314 -16.12 -17.30 -18.66
C VAL A 314 -16.28 -17.26 -20.17
N GLU A 315 -15.72 -18.27 -20.87
CA GLU A 315 -15.76 -18.35 -22.34
C GLU A 315 -17.17 -18.61 -22.90
N ASN A 316 -17.97 -19.44 -22.22
CA ASN A 316 -19.25 -19.95 -22.74
C ASN A 316 -20.42 -19.60 -21.80
N PRO A 317 -20.89 -18.35 -21.76
CA PRO A 317 -22.04 -17.96 -20.95
C PRO A 317 -23.35 -18.55 -21.52
N ASP A 318 -24.25 -18.99 -20.65
CA ASP A 318 -25.58 -19.49 -21.06
C ASP A 318 -26.55 -18.32 -21.33
N HIS A 319 -26.50 -17.76 -22.54
CA HIS A 319 -27.32 -16.62 -22.97
C HIS A 319 -28.85 -16.83 -22.83
N SER A 320 -29.33 -18.06 -22.64
CA SER A 320 -30.75 -18.33 -22.38
C SER A 320 -31.21 -17.90 -20.98
N LYS A 321 -30.28 -17.60 -20.07
CA LYS A 321 -30.55 -17.30 -18.65
C LYS A 321 -29.95 -15.95 -18.21
N PRO A 322 -30.30 -14.85 -18.90
CA PRO A 322 -29.63 -13.56 -18.77
C PRO A 322 -29.57 -13.09 -17.32
N ARG A 323 -28.37 -12.75 -16.85
CA ARG A 323 -28.14 -12.27 -15.49
C ARG A 323 -26.83 -11.53 -15.38
N TRP A 324 -26.67 -10.71 -14.35
CA TRP A 324 -25.44 -9.93 -14.13
C TRP A 324 -24.18 -10.80 -14.20
N LYS A 325 -24.19 -12.00 -13.58
CA LYS A 325 -23.04 -12.92 -13.58
C LYS A 325 -22.66 -13.42 -14.98
N GLN A 326 -23.64 -13.60 -15.87
CA GLN A 326 -23.37 -14.02 -17.25
C GLN A 326 -22.88 -12.85 -18.08
N ASP A 327 -23.42 -11.66 -17.84
CA ASP A 327 -23.05 -10.45 -18.58
C ASP A 327 -21.66 -9.96 -18.21
N SER A 328 -21.23 -10.13 -16.96
CA SER A 328 -19.88 -9.75 -16.56
C SER A 328 -18.79 -10.65 -17.17
N LEU A 329 -19.17 -11.84 -17.67
CA LEU A 329 -18.25 -12.86 -18.20
C LEU A 329 -17.14 -13.25 -17.20
N ILE A 330 -17.47 -13.17 -15.91
CA ILE A 330 -16.52 -13.38 -14.82
C ILE A 330 -17.03 -14.46 -13.87
N SER A 331 -16.16 -15.43 -13.63
CA SER A 331 -16.24 -16.29 -12.46
C SER A 331 -15.27 -15.75 -11.42
N TRP A 332 -15.67 -15.76 -10.15
CA TRP A 332 -14.74 -15.49 -9.08
C TRP A 332 -14.59 -16.70 -8.17
N GLU A 333 -13.36 -16.92 -7.72
CA GLU A 333 -13.00 -18.10 -6.97
C GLU A 333 -12.20 -17.74 -5.71
N PRO A 334 -12.40 -18.48 -4.60
CA PRO A 334 -11.64 -18.27 -3.38
C PRO A 334 -10.17 -18.71 -3.52
N LYS A 335 -9.86 -19.49 -4.55
CA LYS A 335 -8.54 -20.01 -4.87
C LYS A 335 -8.20 -19.76 -6.33
N ASN A 336 -6.92 -19.67 -6.63
CA ASN A 336 -6.39 -19.57 -8.00
C ASN A 336 -6.17 -20.99 -8.59
N SER A 337 -5.69 -21.07 -9.83
CA SER A 337 -5.36 -22.33 -10.54
C SER A 337 -4.39 -23.23 -9.76
N ASP A 338 -3.42 -22.63 -9.05
CA ASP A 338 -2.45 -23.31 -8.20
C ASP A 338 -2.96 -23.64 -6.78
N LYS A 339 -4.27 -23.47 -6.53
CA LYS A 339 -4.93 -23.68 -5.23
C LYS A 339 -4.49 -22.71 -4.12
N PHE A 340 -3.78 -21.64 -4.47
CA PHE A 340 -3.43 -20.55 -3.56
C PHE A 340 -4.69 -19.78 -3.15
N THR A 341 -4.80 -19.45 -1.87
CA THR A 341 -5.91 -18.67 -1.30
C THR A 341 -5.54 -17.21 -1.25
N ILE A 342 -6.42 -16.32 -1.73
CA ILE A 342 -6.10 -14.90 -1.93
C ILE A 342 -5.67 -14.17 -0.65
N GLY A 343 -6.14 -14.60 0.52
CA GLY A 343 -5.75 -14.02 1.80
C GLY A 343 -5.99 -14.98 2.94
N SER A 344 -5.59 -14.56 4.15
CA SER A 344 -5.89 -15.32 5.36
C SER A 344 -7.33 -15.06 5.78
N THR A 345 -8.06 -16.13 6.11
CA THR A 345 -9.37 -16.03 6.75
C THR A 345 -9.16 -16.31 8.23
N PRO A 346 -9.33 -15.32 9.13
CA PRO A 346 -9.29 -15.55 10.57
C PRO A 346 -10.27 -16.67 10.97
N SER A 347 -9.98 -17.41 12.05
CA SER A 347 -10.90 -18.45 12.56
C SER A 347 -12.31 -17.92 12.86
N THR A 348 -12.41 -16.62 13.10
CA THR A 348 -13.64 -15.88 13.34
C THR A 348 -14.05 -15.00 12.16
N GLY A 349 -13.42 -15.08 10.98
CA GLY A 349 -13.76 -14.28 9.80
C GLY A 349 -14.63 -15.05 8.79
N LYS A 350 -15.56 -14.37 8.10
CA LYS A 350 -16.30 -14.97 6.96
C LYS A 350 -15.68 -14.68 5.60
N LEU A 351 -14.84 -13.65 5.50
CA LEU A 351 -14.20 -13.21 4.26
C LEU A 351 -12.67 -13.22 4.43
N PRO A 352 -11.91 -13.56 3.38
CA PRO A 352 -10.46 -13.49 3.42
C PRO A 352 -10.00 -12.04 3.54
N VAL A 353 -9.02 -11.81 4.40
CA VAL A 353 -8.40 -10.50 4.58
C VAL A 353 -7.26 -10.36 3.59
N TYR A 354 -7.35 -9.37 2.71
CA TYR A 354 -6.30 -9.07 1.72
C TYR A 354 -6.05 -7.57 1.63
N ALA A 355 -5.07 -7.08 2.40
CA ALA A 355 -4.73 -5.66 2.47
C ALA A 355 -4.06 -5.14 1.18
N ARG A 356 -3.34 -6.01 0.44
CA ARG A 356 -2.74 -5.65 -0.84
C ARG A 356 -3.81 -5.25 -1.86
N GLY A 357 -4.91 -6.00 -1.94
CA GLY A 357 -6.02 -5.67 -2.83
C GLY A 357 -6.65 -4.32 -2.53
N PHE A 358 -6.69 -3.90 -1.26
CA PHE A 358 -7.17 -2.57 -0.91
C PHE A 358 -6.28 -1.48 -1.49
N ARG A 359 -4.96 -1.62 -1.34
CA ARG A 359 -3.99 -0.69 -1.93
C ARG A 359 -4.07 -0.69 -3.45
N SER A 360 -4.22 -1.86 -4.07
CA SER A 360 -4.38 -1.99 -5.52
C SER A 360 -5.65 -1.30 -6.02
N LEU A 361 -6.76 -1.44 -5.30
CA LEU A 361 -8.00 -0.73 -5.61
C LEU A 361 -7.85 0.79 -5.51
N LEU A 362 -7.22 1.30 -4.45
CA LEU A 362 -6.97 2.74 -4.29
C LEU A 362 -6.07 3.27 -5.41
N LYS A 363 -5.03 2.51 -5.78
CA LYS A 363 -4.16 2.83 -6.92
C LYS A 363 -4.95 2.85 -8.23
N TYR A 364 -5.77 1.82 -8.49
CA TYR A 364 -6.62 1.75 -9.67
C TYR A 364 -7.55 2.96 -9.78
N ILE A 365 -8.18 3.36 -8.67
CA ILE A 365 -9.06 4.54 -8.67
C ILE A 365 -8.25 5.81 -8.93
N LYS A 366 -7.09 5.96 -8.29
CA LYS A 366 -6.20 7.09 -8.49
C LYS A 366 -5.79 7.23 -9.95
N ASP A 367 -5.38 6.14 -10.57
CA ASP A 367 -4.82 6.14 -11.92
C ASP A 367 -5.93 6.26 -13.00
N LYS A 368 -7.11 5.64 -12.81
CA LYS A 368 -8.22 5.69 -13.79
C LYS A 368 -9.09 6.96 -13.70
N TYR A 369 -9.27 7.56 -12.51
CA TYR A 369 -10.26 8.62 -12.29
C TYR A 369 -9.64 9.96 -11.85
N ALA A 370 -8.40 10.24 -12.27
CA ALA A 370 -7.68 11.49 -11.97
C ALA A 370 -7.56 11.80 -10.47
N ASN A 371 -7.31 10.78 -9.65
CA ASN A 371 -7.06 10.90 -8.21
C ASN A 371 -8.14 11.69 -7.43
N PRO A 372 -9.41 11.23 -7.43
CA PRO A 372 -10.47 11.92 -6.71
C PRO A 372 -10.24 11.85 -5.20
N GLU A 373 -10.90 12.71 -4.42
CA GLU A 373 -10.91 12.57 -2.97
C GLU A 373 -11.61 11.25 -2.60
N ILE A 374 -10.91 10.38 -1.87
CA ILE A 374 -11.44 9.07 -1.46
C ILE A 374 -11.67 9.09 0.05
N MET A 375 -12.84 8.60 0.47
CA MET A 375 -13.19 8.42 1.88
C MET A 375 -13.55 6.96 2.14
N ILE A 376 -12.90 6.34 3.12
CA ILE A 376 -13.17 4.95 3.48
C ILE A 376 -14.35 4.94 4.43
N MET A 377 -15.48 4.45 3.95
CA MET A 377 -16.77 4.52 4.63
C MET A 377 -17.07 3.26 5.43
N GLU A 378 -16.58 2.09 4.98
CA GLU A 378 -16.64 0.83 5.72
C GLU A 378 -15.40 -0.03 5.45
N ASN A 379 -14.85 -0.62 6.50
CA ASN A 379 -13.79 -1.63 6.41
C ASN A 379 -13.81 -2.53 7.65
N ALA A 380 -14.01 -3.84 7.49
CA ALA A 380 -14.04 -4.78 8.62
C ALA A 380 -13.87 -6.25 8.21
N GLY A 381 -13.50 -7.11 9.17
CA GLY A 381 -13.71 -8.56 9.10
C GLY A 381 -14.92 -8.96 9.97
N SER A 382 -15.84 -9.78 9.45
CA SER A 382 -17.05 -10.16 10.20
C SER A 382 -16.78 -11.25 11.24
N LEU A 383 -17.20 -11.07 12.50
CA LEU A 383 -17.20 -12.11 13.56
C LEU A 383 -18.49 -12.98 13.52
N PRO A 384 -18.45 -14.32 13.72
CA PRO A 384 -19.64 -15.16 13.88
C PRO A 384 -20.28 -15.03 15.27
N ARG A 385 -21.60 -15.27 15.32
CA ARG A 385 -22.50 -15.16 16.49
C ARG A 385 -22.16 -16.05 17.69
N ALA A 386 -21.27 -17.04 17.56
CA ALA A 386 -21.01 -18.05 18.59
C ALA A 386 -20.34 -17.52 19.88
N LEU A 387 -19.99 -16.23 19.93
CA LEU A 387 -19.46 -15.57 21.13
C LEU A 387 -20.49 -14.70 21.88
N GLN A 388 -21.74 -14.60 21.40
CA GLN A 388 -22.81 -13.83 22.07
C GLN A 388 -23.65 -14.67 23.06
N SER A 389 -23.41 -15.99 23.18
CA SER A 389 -24.19 -16.87 24.08
C SER A 389 -23.63 -17.00 25.49
N PHE A 390 -22.57 -16.27 25.87
CA PHE A 390 -22.19 -16.14 27.27
C PHE A 390 -22.77 -14.84 27.82
N GLY A 391 -24.01 -14.95 28.31
CA GLY A 391 -24.63 -13.90 29.11
C GLY A 391 -23.79 -13.63 30.36
N VAL A 392 -23.37 -12.39 30.55
CA VAL A 392 -22.90 -11.90 31.84
C VAL A 392 -23.43 -10.48 32.01
N SER A 393 -24.49 -10.34 32.80
CA SER A 393 -24.88 -9.09 33.48
C SER A 393 -24.19 -9.04 34.86
N PRO A 394 -24.21 -7.91 35.59
CA PRO A 394 -23.04 -7.14 36.01
C PRO A 394 -22.45 -7.50 37.39
N LEU A 395 -21.12 -7.34 37.53
CA LEU A 395 -20.24 -7.09 38.71
C LEU A 395 -20.51 -7.83 40.06
N PRO A 396 -19.46 -8.33 40.76
CA PRO A 396 -18.65 -7.46 41.64
C PRO A 396 -17.15 -7.83 41.77
N ALA A 397 -16.44 -6.96 42.51
CA ALA A 397 -15.01 -6.89 42.76
C ALA A 397 -14.27 -8.18 43.21
N MET A 398 -12.97 -8.20 42.88
CA MET A 398 -11.83 -8.90 43.53
C MET A 398 -12.01 -10.33 44.06
N ARG A 399 -11.22 -11.27 43.52
CA ARG A 399 -10.11 -11.94 44.26
C ARG A 399 -9.30 -12.90 43.39
N CYS A 400 -7.97 -12.77 43.53
CA CYS A 400 -6.91 -13.73 43.25
C CYS A 400 -7.27 -15.21 43.46
N ILE A 401 -6.84 -16.09 42.54
CA ILE A 401 -6.16 -17.35 42.87
C ILE A 401 -5.04 -17.60 41.84
N CYS A 402 -3.87 -17.90 42.39
CA CYS A 402 -2.55 -18.02 41.79
C CYS A 402 -2.36 -19.25 40.87
N PHE A 403 -1.55 -19.11 39.83
CA PHE A 403 -0.69 -20.19 39.31
C PHE A 403 0.79 -19.82 39.53
N LYS A 404 1.56 -20.80 40.04
CA LYS A 404 2.93 -20.66 40.54
C LYS A 404 3.94 -20.31 39.42
N PRO A 405 4.93 -19.44 39.67
CA PRO A 405 6.05 -19.21 38.77
C PRO A 405 7.12 -20.30 38.89
N TRP A 406 7.70 -20.67 37.75
CA TRP A 406 8.85 -21.57 37.65
C TRP A 406 10.11 -20.82 38.11
N ARG A 407 10.69 -21.26 39.24
CA ARG A 407 11.97 -20.78 39.77
C ARG A 407 13.12 -21.27 38.88
N ARG A 408 14.03 -20.37 38.49
CA ARG A 408 15.42 -20.74 38.18
C ARG A 408 16.22 -20.74 39.49
N SER A 409 16.95 -21.83 39.73
CA SER A 409 17.87 -21.99 40.85
C SER A 409 19.18 -21.20 40.61
N PRO A 410 19.85 -20.70 41.67
CA PRO A 410 21.11 -19.99 41.57
C PRO A 410 22.33 -20.93 41.71
N SER A 411 23.50 -20.47 41.26
CA SER A 411 24.81 -21.04 41.62
C SER A 411 25.82 -19.89 41.85
N PRO A 412 26.94 -20.09 42.57
CA PRO A 412 27.02 -19.72 43.98
C PRO A 412 27.93 -18.51 44.26
N SER A 413 27.69 -17.93 45.44
CA SER A 413 28.37 -16.80 46.07
C SER A 413 29.87 -16.98 46.32
N VAL A 414 30.64 -15.90 46.17
CA VAL A 414 31.81 -15.60 47.00
C VAL A 414 31.61 -14.24 47.66
N LYS A 415 31.73 -14.24 48.99
CA LYS A 415 31.67 -13.07 49.89
C LYS A 415 32.98 -12.28 49.82
N SER A 416 32.95 -10.96 50.05
CA SER A 416 33.52 -10.35 51.28
C SER A 416 33.39 -8.81 51.30
N THR A 417 32.91 -8.34 52.45
CA THR A 417 33.23 -7.13 53.24
C THR A 417 33.72 -5.79 52.65
N VAL A 418 33.17 -4.76 53.31
CA VAL A 418 33.48 -3.32 53.33
C VAL A 418 34.90 -3.05 53.87
N VAL A 419 35.35 -1.82 53.58
CA VAL A 419 36.29 -0.88 54.24
C VAL A 419 37.69 -0.66 53.61
N ASP A 420 37.93 0.64 53.39
CA ASP A 420 39.15 1.45 53.38
C ASP A 420 39.90 1.77 52.07
N GLU A 421 39.83 3.08 51.78
CA GLU A 421 40.85 4.02 51.27
C GLU A 421 42.13 3.45 50.65
N LEU A 422 42.46 3.98 49.46
CA LEU A 422 43.81 4.44 49.16
C LEU A 422 43.79 5.43 47.99
N ASP A 423 44.21 6.64 48.34
CA ASP A 423 44.50 7.76 47.47
C ASP A 423 45.87 7.58 46.76
N ASN A 424 45.96 8.13 45.54
CA ASN A 424 47.16 8.54 44.80
C ASN A 424 48.34 7.58 44.52
N SER A 425 48.56 7.28 43.22
CA SER A 425 49.83 7.65 42.55
C SER A 425 49.74 7.64 41.02
N ASN A 426 50.16 8.78 40.44
CA ASN A 426 50.21 9.15 39.02
C ASN A 426 50.98 8.18 38.10
N LYS A 427 50.53 8.09 36.84
CA LYS A 427 51.35 8.55 35.69
C LYS A 427 50.54 8.73 34.41
N ASP A 428 50.76 9.90 33.83
CA ASP A 428 50.09 10.50 32.68
C ASP A 428 50.12 9.62 31.42
N ARG A 429 48.92 9.45 30.85
CA ARG A 429 48.72 9.47 29.40
C ARG A 429 47.58 10.45 29.13
N GLU A 430 47.94 11.69 28.82
CA GLU A 430 47.00 12.67 28.28
C GLU A 430 46.36 12.13 27.00
N GLY A 431 45.04 12.32 26.89
CA GLY A 431 44.33 12.26 25.61
C GLY A 431 43.10 11.36 25.53
N SER A 432 42.13 11.49 26.45
CA SER A 432 40.68 11.34 26.16
C SER A 432 39.86 11.51 27.44
N SER A 433 39.67 12.74 27.94
CA SER A 433 38.73 13.01 29.04
C SER A 433 37.30 13.01 28.50
N CYS A 434 36.69 11.83 28.43
CA CYS A 434 35.26 11.72 28.13
C CYS A 434 34.47 12.06 29.42
N PRO A 435 33.51 13.00 29.40
CA PRO A 435 32.81 13.38 30.62
C PRO A 435 32.00 12.21 31.18
N ARG A 436 32.11 12.01 32.50
CA ARG A 436 31.34 11.01 33.25
C ARG A 436 29.86 11.32 33.13
N PHE A 437 29.02 10.28 32.98
CA PHE A 437 27.57 10.44 32.97
C PHE A 437 27.12 11.24 34.20
N ARG A 438 26.32 12.29 33.99
CA ARG A 438 25.83 13.16 35.06
C ARG A 438 24.34 13.44 34.94
N GLU A 439 23.73 13.81 36.06
CA GLU A 439 22.36 14.34 36.07
C GLU A 439 22.42 15.86 35.88
N PHE A 440 21.62 16.35 34.92
CA PHE A 440 21.50 17.76 34.58
C PHE A 440 20.24 18.33 35.23
N THR A 441 20.32 19.59 35.67
CA THR A 441 19.12 20.29 36.14
C THR A 441 18.25 20.72 34.96
N LEU A 442 16.93 20.87 35.16
CA LEU A 442 16.05 21.34 34.09
C LEU A 442 16.42 22.77 33.67
N GLU A 443 16.82 23.60 34.63
CA GLU A 443 17.24 24.99 34.37
C GLU A 443 18.49 25.04 33.48
N GLU A 444 19.49 24.20 33.74
CA GLU A 444 20.69 24.11 32.91
C GLU A 444 20.35 23.72 31.46
N LEU A 445 19.46 22.73 31.27
CA LEU A 445 19.03 22.33 29.93
C LEU A 445 18.11 23.35 29.27
N ASN A 446 17.32 24.09 30.05
CA ASN A 446 16.49 25.18 29.57
C ASN A 446 17.36 26.32 29.03
N VAL A 447 18.41 26.71 29.74
CA VAL A 447 19.39 27.70 29.25
C VAL A 447 20.14 27.16 28.03
N ALA A 448 20.65 25.93 28.10
CA ALA A 448 21.45 25.34 27.03
C ALA A 448 20.69 25.21 25.69
N THR A 449 19.36 25.07 25.73
CA THR A 449 18.50 24.90 24.54
C THR A 449 17.72 26.16 24.16
N ASP A 450 18.06 27.32 24.75
CA ASP A 450 17.35 28.59 24.55
C ASP A 450 15.83 28.46 24.79
N GLY A 451 15.46 27.94 25.97
CA GLY A 451 14.08 27.72 26.36
C GLY A 451 13.37 26.60 25.60
N PHE A 452 14.12 25.60 25.10
CA PHE A 452 13.62 24.58 24.17
C PHE A 452 12.98 25.20 22.91
N SER A 453 13.65 26.21 22.34
CA SER A 453 13.19 26.90 21.12
C SER A 453 12.93 25.94 19.97
N ALA A 454 11.88 26.22 19.18
CA ALA A 454 11.58 25.47 17.96
C ALA A 454 12.70 25.55 16.93
N ASP A 455 13.48 26.64 16.93
CA ASP A 455 14.62 26.85 16.04
C ASP A 455 15.78 25.88 16.33
N ASN A 456 15.82 25.32 17.54
CA ASN A 456 16.82 24.34 17.97
C ASN A 456 16.37 22.88 17.74
N ILE A 457 15.22 22.63 17.12
CA ILE A 457 14.76 21.25 16.87
C ILE A 457 15.57 20.62 15.73
N VAL A 458 16.24 19.50 16.03
CA VAL A 458 17.07 18.77 15.06
C VAL A 458 16.45 17.46 14.58
N SER A 459 15.42 16.96 15.27
CA SER A 459 14.54 15.92 14.75
C SER A 459 13.68 16.44 13.59
N GLU A 460 13.39 15.61 12.59
CA GLU A 460 12.58 16.02 11.45
C GLU A 460 11.17 16.44 11.86
N HIS A 461 10.73 17.60 11.38
CA HIS A 461 9.44 18.19 11.70
C HIS A 461 8.29 17.37 11.09
N ASN A 462 7.49 16.76 11.95
CA ASN A 462 6.08 16.51 11.71
C ASN A 462 5.36 16.88 13.02
N GLU A 463 4.30 17.67 12.97
CA GLU A 463 3.56 18.23 14.13
C GLU A 463 2.95 17.17 15.10
N LYS A 464 3.27 15.88 14.92
CA LYS A 464 2.77 14.74 15.69
C LYS A 464 3.85 13.74 16.12
N VAL A 465 5.14 14.11 16.16
CA VAL A 465 6.19 13.16 16.61
C VAL A 465 6.25 13.08 18.15
N PRO A 466 6.04 11.91 18.76
CA PRO A 466 6.34 11.71 20.18
C PRO A 466 7.86 11.70 20.38
N ASN A 467 8.33 12.59 21.26
CA ASN A 467 9.73 12.78 21.67
C ASN A 467 10.59 13.63 20.70
N ILE A 468 10.71 14.93 21.02
CA ILE A 468 11.46 15.93 20.23
C ILE A 468 12.92 15.95 20.66
N VAL A 469 13.85 16.15 19.72
CA VAL A 469 15.28 16.33 20.00
C VAL A 469 15.72 17.75 19.68
N TYR A 470 16.29 18.43 20.67
CA TYR A 470 16.80 19.80 20.58
C TYR A 470 18.33 19.79 20.52
N GLU A 471 18.91 20.68 19.71
CA GLU A 471 20.30 21.10 19.84
C GLU A 471 20.43 22.05 21.03
N GLY A 472 21.50 21.90 21.79
CA GLY A 472 21.84 22.83 22.85
C GLY A 472 23.35 23.02 22.98
N THR A 473 23.75 24.04 23.71
CA THR A 473 25.16 24.33 24.05
C THR A 473 25.27 24.52 25.55
N LEU A 474 26.07 23.68 26.20
CA LEU A 474 26.37 23.81 27.63
C LEU A 474 27.30 25.02 27.90
N ASP A 475 27.37 25.45 29.16
CA ASP A 475 28.18 26.60 29.60
C ASP A 475 29.68 26.47 29.27
N ASP A 476 30.19 25.25 29.15
CA ASP A 476 31.57 24.94 28.74
C ASP A 476 31.78 24.99 27.21
N GLY A 477 30.75 25.38 26.46
CA GLY A 477 30.74 25.45 24.99
C GLY A 477 30.48 24.11 24.30
N LYS A 478 30.24 23.02 25.05
CA LYS A 478 29.98 21.70 24.47
C LYS A 478 28.58 21.64 23.85
N LYS A 479 28.52 21.28 22.57
CA LYS A 479 27.25 21.01 21.86
C LYS A 479 26.64 19.68 22.28
N ILE A 480 25.34 19.69 22.55
CA ILE A 480 24.56 18.55 23.04
C ILE A 480 23.26 18.36 22.25
N ALA A 481 22.76 17.13 22.27
CA ALA A 481 21.43 16.78 21.77
C ALA A 481 20.55 16.37 22.96
N VAL A 482 19.44 17.09 23.17
CA VAL A 482 18.52 16.87 24.28
C VAL A 482 17.23 16.25 23.76
N LYS A 483 17.02 14.96 24.05
CA LYS A 483 15.76 14.27 23.72
C LYS A 483 14.78 14.43 24.87
N ARG A 484 13.65 15.09 24.60
CA ARG A 484 12.58 15.32 25.56
C ARG A 484 11.43 14.34 25.35
N PHE A 485 11.14 13.52 26.36
CA PHE A 485 10.02 12.58 26.27
C PHE A 485 8.67 13.26 26.51
N GLN A 486 7.60 12.67 25.99
CA GLN A 486 6.24 13.11 26.33
C GLN A 486 5.94 12.86 27.82
N LYS A 487 5.01 13.67 28.37
CA LYS A 487 4.50 13.46 29.73
C LYS A 487 3.95 12.03 29.85
N LEU A 488 4.26 11.37 30.96
CA LEU A 488 3.84 9.99 31.29
C LEU A 488 4.53 8.86 30.48
N SER A 489 5.44 9.14 29.54
CA SER A 489 6.20 8.07 28.85
C SER A 489 7.13 7.31 29.79
N TRP A 490 7.59 7.97 30.85
CA TRP A 490 8.45 7.43 31.91
C TRP A 490 7.94 7.89 33.27
N PRO A 491 6.87 7.27 33.81
CA PRO A 491 6.25 7.71 35.05
C PRO A 491 7.18 7.59 36.25
N ASP A 492 8.00 6.54 36.29
CA ASP A 492 8.97 6.31 37.35
C ASP A 492 10.28 7.06 37.05
N ALA A 493 10.63 8.00 37.93
CA ALA A 493 11.83 8.81 37.81
C ALA A 493 13.10 8.00 38.07
N SER A 494 13.06 7.08 39.03
CA SER A 494 14.21 6.28 39.45
C SER A 494 14.55 5.23 38.39
N GLU A 495 13.54 4.55 37.87
CA GLU A 495 13.69 3.58 36.78
C GLU A 495 14.33 4.23 35.54
N PHE A 496 13.88 5.45 35.20
CA PHE A 496 14.43 6.21 34.08
C PHE A 496 15.91 6.57 34.26
N VAL A 497 16.29 7.03 35.46
CA VAL A 497 17.67 7.40 35.77
C VAL A 497 18.58 6.17 35.80
N GLU A 498 18.14 5.06 36.41
CA GLU A 498 18.89 3.79 36.43
C GLU A 498 19.17 3.29 35.00
N GLU A 499 18.14 3.23 34.15
CA GLU A 499 18.29 2.82 32.74
C GLU A 499 19.23 3.77 31.97
N ALA A 500 19.06 5.09 32.17
CA ALA A 500 19.92 6.08 31.52
C ALA A 500 21.39 5.97 31.97
N GLN A 501 21.63 5.66 33.25
CA GLN A 501 22.98 5.43 33.78
C GLN A 501 23.61 4.17 33.18
N GLU A 502 22.87 3.07 33.02
CA GLU A 502 23.37 1.86 32.37
C GLU A 502 23.73 2.12 30.90
N VAL A 503 22.86 2.79 30.14
CA VAL A 503 23.15 3.21 28.76
C VAL A 503 24.34 4.20 28.72
N GLY A 504 24.47 5.05 29.74
CA GLY A 504 25.57 6.01 29.89
C GLY A 504 26.96 5.38 30.09
N LYS A 505 27.03 4.10 30.47
CA LYS A 505 28.28 3.32 30.54
C LYS A 505 28.72 2.80 29.17
N CYS A 506 27.81 2.73 28.20
CA CYS A 506 28.09 2.27 26.83
C CYS A 506 28.87 3.36 26.08
N ARG A 507 30.19 3.18 25.95
CA ARG A 507 31.10 4.14 25.30
C ARG A 507 31.91 3.44 24.20
N SER A 508 31.41 3.54 22.98
CA SER A 508 32.11 3.08 21.78
C SER A 508 32.37 4.25 20.85
N GLU A 509 33.46 4.18 20.09
CA GLU A 509 33.67 5.11 18.99
C GLU A 509 32.48 5.02 18.02
N ASP A 510 31.93 3.84 17.74
CA ASP A 510 30.85 3.66 16.76
C ASP A 510 29.46 4.12 17.25
N MET A 511 29.38 4.73 18.44
CA MET A 511 28.13 5.17 19.05
C MET A 511 28.14 6.64 19.45
N VAL A 512 26.96 7.26 19.40
CA VAL A 512 26.73 8.56 20.06
C VAL A 512 26.61 8.31 21.55
N SER A 513 27.44 9.01 22.30
CA SER A 513 27.61 8.85 23.73
C SER A 513 26.46 9.53 24.50
N LEU A 514 25.79 8.80 25.39
CA LEU A 514 24.80 9.38 26.32
C LEU A 514 25.55 10.01 27.50
N ILE A 515 25.57 11.32 27.60
CA ILE A 515 26.37 12.05 28.60
C ILE A 515 25.58 12.39 29.87
N GLY A 516 24.26 12.27 29.86
CA GLY A 516 23.46 12.42 31.06
C GLY A 516 21.96 12.37 30.85
N CYS A 517 21.22 12.70 31.91
CA CYS A 517 19.77 12.79 31.91
C CYS A 517 19.26 13.90 32.84
N CYS A 518 17.99 14.26 32.72
CA CYS A 518 17.26 15.09 33.69
C CYS A 518 15.93 14.41 34.05
N SER A 519 15.63 14.36 35.34
CA SER A 519 14.44 13.72 35.91
C SER A 519 13.75 14.63 36.95
N GLU A 520 13.65 15.93 36.64
CA GLU A 520 13.01 16.90 37.54
C GLU A 520 11.50 17.01 37.28
N GLY A 521 10.69 16.84 38.33
CA GLY A 521 9.24 16.91 38.24
C GLY A 521 8.66 15.90 37.24
N GLN A 522 7.94 16.41 36.24
CA GLN A 522 7.32 15.61 35.17
C GLN A 522 8.19 15.50 33.91
N GLU A 523 9.40 16.08 33.92
CA GLU A 523 10.30 16.07 32.77
C GLU A 523 11.20 14.84 32.79
N ARG A 524 11.41 14.27 31.61
CA ARG A 524 12.33 13.15 31.37
C ARG A 524 13.12 13.49 30.13
N LEU A 525 14.39 13.83 30.32
CA LEU A 525 15.27 14.32 29.26
C LEU A 525 16.52 13.44 29.21
N LEU A 526 16.96 13.09 28.01
CA LEU A 526 18.25 12.46 27.77
C LEU A 526 19.18 13.43 27.06
N VAL A 527 20.43 13.46 27.49
CA VAL A 527 21.46 14.36 26.97
C VAL A 527 22.55 13.51 26.33
N ALA A 528 22.76 13.68 25.03
CA ALA A 528 23.77 12.97 24.26
C ALA A 528 24.71 13.95 23.55
N ASP A 529 25.85 13.47 23.07
CA ASP A 529 26.75 14.28 22.23
C ASP A 529 26.06 14.69 20.91
N TYR A 530 26.22 15.96 20.51
CA TYR A 530 25.64 16.46 19.27
C TYR A 530 26.46 16.05 18.04
N MET A 531 25.76 15.58 16.99
CA MET A 531 26.34 15.15 15.72
C MET A 531 26.03 16.16 14.61
N PRO A 532 27.01 17.00 14.18
CA PRO A 532 26.74 18.17 13.35
C PRO A 532 26.44 17.85 11.88
N ASN A 533 26.79 16.66 11.40
CA ASN A 533 26.60 16.27 10.00
C ASN A 533 25.27 15.52 9.77
N GLY A 534 24.32 15.57 10.72
CA GLY A 534 22.96 15.05 10.51
C GLY A 534 22.84 13.53 10.44
N THR A 535 21.67 13.04 9.97
CA THR A 535 21.28 11.61 9.95
C THR A 535 21.58 10.94 8.61
N LEU A 536 21.72 9.62 8.61
CA LEU A 536 21.81 8.81 7.38
C LEU A 536 20.61 9.03 6.46
N ALA A 537 19.38 9.13 7.00
CA ALA A 537 18.18 9.42 6.20
C ALA A 537 18.33 10.69 5.34
N LYS A 538 18.86 11.79 5.91
CA LYS A 538 19.11 13.04 5.17
C LYS A 538 20.12 12.86 4.03
N HIS A 539 21.18 12.07 4.25
CA HIS A 539 22.21 11.84 3.23
C HIS A 539 21.82 10.80 2.19
N LEU A 540 20.92 9.88 2.52
CA LEU A 540 20.59 8.74 1.67
C LEU A 540 19.36 9.01 0.80
N PHE A 541 18.33 9.69 1.32
CA PHE A 541 17.04 9.85 0.63
C PHE A 541 16.83 11.21 -0.06
N HIS A 542 17.58 12.26 0.31
CA HIS A 542 17.24 13.64 -0.07
C HIS A 542 18.29 14.36 -0.94
N TRP A 543 19.24 13.63 -1.53
CA TRP A 543 20.38 14.25 -2.24
C TRP A 543 20.57 13.76 -3.68
N GLU A 544 19.62 14.08 -4.56
CA GLU A 544 19.61 13.70 -6.00
C GLU A 544 20.86 14.18 -6.79
N LYS A 545 21.58 15.19 -6.29
CA LYS A 545 22.75 15.78 -6.99
C LYS A 545 24.12 15.17 -6.63
N ARG A 546 24.20 14.40 -5.53
CA ARG A 546 25.44 13.73 -5.03
C ARG A 546 25.07 12.48 -4.22
N PRO A 547 24.78 11.36 -4.89
CA PRO A 547 24.42 10.12 -4.22
C PRO A 547 25.57 9.60 -3.33
N MET A 548 25.21 9.00 -2.20
CA MET A 548 26.19 8.41 -1.28
C MET A 548 26.94 7.26 -1.97
N LYS A 549 28.27 7.33 -2.02
CA LYS A 549 29.14 6.34 -2.66
C LYS A 549 29.09 4.98 -1.97
N TRP A 550 29.31 3.90 -2.73
CA TRP A 550 29.30 2.51 -2.26
C TRP A 550 30.14 2.28 -0.99
N LYS A 551 31.39 2.77 -1.01
CA LYS A 551 32.31 2.68 0.14
C LYS A 551 31.71 3.26 1.42
N MET A 552 31.02 4.39 1.33
CA MET A 552 30.42 5.03 2.49
C MET A 552 29.21 4.26 3.01
N ARG A 553 28.42 3.66 2.11
CA ARG A 553 27.28 2.80 2.48
C ARG A 553 27.72 1.54 3.23
N LEU A 554 28.80 0.89 2.76
CA LEU A 554 29.39 -0.25 3.46
C LEU A 554 29.99 0.14 4.81
N LYS A 555 30.66 1.30 4.89
CA LYS A 555 31.18 1.84 6.15
C LYS A 555 30.05 2.07 7.16
N VAL A 556 28.92 2.63 6.73
CA VAL A 556 27.72 2.79 7.57
C VAL A 556 27.22 1.44 8.10
N ALA A 557 27.08 0.44 7.23
CA ALA A 557 26.63 -0.89 7.63
C ALA A 557 27.59 -1.54 8.65
N LEU A 558 28.90 -1.46 8.40
CA LEU A 558 29.92 -2.05 9.25
C LEU A 558 29.98 -1.38 10.64
N HIS A 559 30.02 -0.04 10.69
CA HIS A 559 30.05 0.69 11.96
C HIS A 559 28.77 0.48 12.77
N THR A 560 27.61 0.41 12.12
CA THR A 560 26.35 0.05 12.80
C THR A 560 26.43 -1.35 13.39
N ALA A 561 27.01 -2.31 12.66
CA ALA A 561 27.16 -3.67 13.16
C ALA A 561 28.14 -3.76 14.34
N LYS A 562 29.27 -3.03 14.29
CA LYS A 562 30.22 -2.88 15.42
C LYS A 562 29.56 -2.29 16.66
N ALA A 563 28.75 -1.24 16.49
CA ALA A 563 28.01 -0.63 17.59
C ALA A 563 27.05 -1.63 18.25
N LEU A 564 26.29 -2.39 17.45
CA LEU A 564 25.37 -3.41 17.97
C LEU A 564 26.10 -4.56 18.67
N GLU A 565 27.24 -5.02 18.16
CA GLU A 565 28.06 -6.02 18.85
C GLU A 565 28.59 -5.51 20.18
N TYR A 566 29.08 -4.27 20.22
CA TYR A 566 29.55 -3.66 21.46
C TYR A 566 28.43 -3.55 22.50
N CYS A 567 27.22 -3.17 22.09
CA CYS A 567 26.05 -3.18 22.98
C CYS A 567 25.78 -4.58 23.54
N ASN A 568 25.84 -5.62 22.70
CA ASN A 568 25.64 -7.00 23.13
C ASN A 568 26.68 -7.44 24.16
N ASP A 569 27.95 -7.10 23.97
CA ASP A 569 29.04 -7.41 24.90
C ASP A 569 28.87 -6.68 26.25
N MET A 570 28.21 -5.52 26.25
CA MET A 570 27.83 -4.77 27.45
C MET A 570 26.52 -5.26 28.10
N GLY A 571 25.87 -6.29 27.54
CA GLY A 571 24.60 -6.82 28.05
C GLY A 571 23.36 -6.00 27.66
N LEU A 572 23.48 -5.11 26.67
CA LEU A 572 22.41 -4.28 26.11
C LEU A 572 22.02 -4.78 24.71
N ASP A 573 21.53 -6.02 24.64
CA ASP A 573 21.30 -6.75 23.39
C ASP A 573 19.99 -6.40 22.64
N LEU A 574 19.15 -5.55 23.25
CA LEU A 574 17.90 -5.06 22.67
C LEU A 574 18.04 -3.61 22.21
N TYR A 575 18.15 -3.41 20.89
CA TYR A 575 18.10 -2.09 20.28
C TYR A 575 16.72 -1.84 19.68
N HIS A 576 16.01 -0.84 20.21
CA HIS A 576 14.67 -0.47 19.77
C HIS A 576 14.71 0.41 18.52
N ASP A 577 13.88 0.07 17.53
CA ASP A 577 13.61 0.92 16.36
C ASP A 577 14.89 1.33 15.59
N LEU A 578 15.71 0.33 15.22
CA LEU A 578 16.89 0.54 14.38
C LEU A 578 16.46 0.91 12.95
N ASN A 579 16.81 2.12 12.51
CA ASN A 579 16.50 2.66 11.18
C ASN A 579 17.52 3.75 10.76
N THR A 580 17.36 4.30 9.55
CA THR A 580 18.26 5.31 8.98
C THR A 580 18.25 6.66 9.72
N TYR A 581 17.25 6.96 10.55
CA TYR A 581 17.22 8.14 11.41
C TYR A 581 18.02 7.94 12.71
N ARG A 582 18.37 6.71 13.07
CA ARG A 582 19.19 6.37 14.25
C ARG A 582 20.69 6.44 14.00
N ILE A 583 21.13 6.59 12.76
CA ILE A 583 22.54 6.66 12.39
C ILE A 583 22.87 8.11 12.07
N LEU A 584 23.87 8.66 12.76
CA LEU A 584 24.28 10.05 12.72
C LEU A 584 25.73 10.17 12.23
N PHE A 585 26.13 11.35 11.77
CA PHE A 585 27.51 11.59 11.33
C PHE A 585 28.25 12.57 12.25
N ASP A 586 29.42 12.15 12.73
CA ASP A 586 30.31 13.01 13.51
C ASP A 586 30.90 14.14 12.66
N LYS A 587 31.66 15.04 13.32
CA LYS A 587 32.31 16.19 12.67
C LYS A 587 33.24 15.84 11.49
N VAL A 588 33.80 14.63 11.45
CA VAL A 588 34.69 14.14 10.38
C VAL A 588 33.92 13.33 9.33
N GLY A 589 32.63 13.08 9.55
CA GLY A 589 31.75 12.32 8.67
C GLY A 589 31.75 10.81 8.93
N ASN A 590 32.20 10.35 10.11
CA ASN A 590 32.07 8.94 10.47
C ASN A 590 30.65 8.62 10.97
N PRO A 591 30.06 7.48 10.58
CA PRO A 591 28.76 7.05 11.08
C PRO A 591 28.84 6.64 12.56
N ARG A 592 27.84 7.04 13.34
CA ARG A 592 27.67 6.77 14.77
C ARG A 592 26.23 6.33 15.04
N LEU A 593 26.02 5.21 15.72
CA LEU A 593 24.69 4.75 16.12
C LEU A 593 24.21 5.52 17.35
N SER A 594 22.99 6.06 17.31
CA SER A 594 22.39 6.79 18.44
C SER A 594 22.19 5.90 19.66
N CYS A 595 22.53 6.39 20.85
CA CYS A 595 22.21 5.70 22.11
C CYS A 595 20.71 5.69 22.45
N PHE A 596 19.89 6.54 21.82
CA PHE A 596 18.47 6.69 22.18
C PHE A 596 17.61 5.45 21.89
N GLY A 597 18.08 4.53 21.03
CA GLY A 597 17.41 3.24 20.78
C GLY A 597 17.65 2.20 21.88
N LEU A 598 18.58 2.44 22.82
CA LEU A 598 18.84 1.55 23.95
C LEU A 598 17.93 1.78 25.15
N MET A 599 17.13 2.85 25.15
CA MET A 599 16.30 3.22 26.29
C MET A 599 14.96 2.46 26.26
N LYS A 600 14.70 1.64 27.29
CA LYS A 600 13.55 0.73 27.37
C LYS A 600 12.49 1.18 28.37
N CYS A 601 11.29 1.60 27.93
CA CYS A 601 10.16 1.79 28.84
C CYS A 601 9.56 0.43 29.25
N ILE A 602 9.61 0.06 30.55
CA ILE A 602 9.23 -1.28 31.05
C ILE A 602 7.72 -1.55 30.96
N ARG A 603 6.87 -0.51 30.94
CA ARG A 603 5.40 -0.69 31.04
C ARG A 603 4.68 -1.06 29.76
N GLU A 604 5.26 -0.86 28.58
CA GLU A 604 4.47 -1.02 27.35
C GLU A 604 4.84 -2.17 26.44
N GLY A 605 6.05 -2.72 26.42
CA GLY A 605 6.44 -3.74 25.42
C GLY A 605 6.28 -3.29 23.94
N LYS A 606 5.73 -2.09 23.70
CA LYS A 606 5.23 -1.55 22.43
C LYS A 606 6.06 -0.36 21.93
N SER A 607 7.32 -0.24 22.35
CA SER A 607 8.22 0.82 21.88
C SER A 607 8.82 0.45 20.52
N TYR A 608 7.97 0.26 19.51
CA TYR A 608 8.36 0.30 18.11
C TYR A 608 7.79 1.59 17.52
N SER A 609 8.56 2.67 17.70
CA SER A 609 8.19 3.98 17.20
C SER A 609 8.24 3.94 15.67
N THR A 610 7.11 4.26 15.03
CA THR A 610 6.98 4.55 13.61
C THR A 610 7.07 3.37 12.64
N ASN A 611 5.88 2.92 12.21
CA ASN A 611 5.59 2.08 11.04
C ASN A 611 5.70 0.55 11.20
N LEU A 612 4.56 -0.08 11.52
CA LEU A 612 4.39 -1.54 11.61
C LEU A 612 4.74 -2.29 10.31
N VAL A 613 4.81 -1.60 9.16
CA VAL A 613 5.21 -2.20 7.87
C VAL A 613 6.68 -2.67 7.88
N PHE A 614 7.52 -2.08 8.73
CA PHE A 614 8.94 -2.43 8.88
C PHE A 614 9.21 -3.27 10.13
N ALA A 615 8.17 -3.57 10.92
CA ALA A 615 8.33 -4.27 12.18
C ALA A 615 8.71 -5.75 11.98
N PRO A 616 9.58 -6.30 12.84
CA PRO A 616 9.91 -7.72 12.84
C PRO A 616 8.66 -8.61 13.00
N PRO A 617 8.59 -9.77 12.31
CA PRO A 617 7.42 -10.66 12.35
C PRO A 617 7.00 -11.09 13.75
N GLU A 618 7.96 -11.34 14.64
CA GLU A 618 7.73 -11.73 16.03
C GLU A 618 7.12 -10.61 16.86
N TYR A 619 7.48 -9.35 16.60
CA TYR A 619 6.86 -8.20 17.26
C TYR A 619 5.41 -8.05 16.83
N LEU A 620 5.12 -8.24 15.53
CA LEU A 620 3.74 -8.24 15.02
C LEU A 620 2.88 -9.37 15.62
N ARG A 621 3.49 -10.51 15.95
CA ARG A 621 2.80 -11.69 16.51
C ARG A 621 2.61 -11.61 18.03
N LEU A 622 3.64 -11.17 18.76
CA LEU A 622 3.73 -11.28 20.22
C LEU A 622 3.65 -9.94 20.94
N GLY A 623 3.81 -8.83 20.21
CA GLY A 623 3.87 -7.49 20.79
C GLY A 623 5.13 -7.23 21.63
N THR A 624 6.18 -8.06 21.47
CA THR A 624 7.44 -7.96 22.20
C THR A 624 8.62 -8.13 21.25
N LEU A 625 9.72 -7.42 21.52
CA LEU A 625 10.98 -7.55 20.78
C LEU A 625 11.89 -8.59 21.44
N VAL A 626 12.72 -9.23 20.62
CA VAL A 626 13.81 -10.12 21.03
C VAL A 626 15.13 -9.61 20.44
N PRO A 627 16.32 -10.01 20.91
CA PRO A 627 17.59 -9.52 20.37
C PRO A 627 17.72 -9.68 18.84
N GLU A 628 17.17 -10.76 18.29
CA GLU A 628 17.14 -11.06 16.86
C GLU A 628 16.21 -10.12 16.06
N SER A 629 15.33 -9.37 16.73
CA SER A 629 14.53 -8.29 16.12
C SER A 629 15.42 -7.15 15.61
N SER A 630 16.54 -6.88 16.29
CA SER A 630 17.55 -5.92 15.85
C SER A 630 18.22 -6.37 14.54
N ILE A 631 18.39 -7.68 14.34
CA ILE A 631 18.96 -8.25 13.10
C ILE A 631 18.00 -8.11 11.92
N PHE A 632 16.70 -8.29 12.13
CA PHE A 632 15.70 -8.02 11.09
C PHE A 632 15.74 -6.55 10.67
N SER A 633 15.78 -5.65 11.66
CA SER A 633 15.88 -4.20 11.44
C SER A 633 17.21 -3.81 10.79
N PHE A 634 18.30 -4.54 11.07
CA PHE A 634 19.56 -4.38 10.34
C PHE A 634 19.41 -4.77 8.86
N GLY A 635 18.61 -5.79 8.56
CA GLY A 635 18.25 -6.15 7.18
C GLY A 635 17.55 -5.00 6.44
N THR A 636 16.63 -4.28 7.10
CA THR A 636 15.95 -3.12 6.49
C THR A 636 16.94 -1.99 6.20
N LEU A 637 17.90 -1.75 7.10
CA LEU A 637 18.99 -0.81 6.88
C LEU A 637 19.86 -1.21 5.67
N LEU A 638 20.18 -2.50 5.49
CA LEU A 638 20.93 -2.96 4.33
C LEU A 638 20.16 -2.71 3.02
N LEU A 639 18.84 -2.89 3.01
CA LEU A 639 17.99 -2.56 1.86
C LEU A 639 18.02 -1.07 1.54
N ASP A 640 17.87 -0.22 2.55
CA ASP A 640 17.91 1.22 2.37
C ASP A 640 19.27 1.65 1.80
N LEU A 641 20.36 1.09 2.32
CA LEU A 641 21.72 1.34 1.82
C LEU A 641 21.92 0.87 0.38
N MET A 642 21.47 -0.33 -0.02
CA MET A 642 21.67 -0.78 -1.40
C MET A 642 20.81 -0.03 -2.42
N SER A 643 19.60 0.37 -2.03
CA SER A 643 18.60 0.95 -2.94
C SER A 643 18.55 2.48 -2.95
N GLY A 644 19.11 3.14 -1.93
CA GLY A 644 18.92 4.58 -1.74
C GLY A 644 17.47 4.98 -1.48
N LYS A 645 16.59 4.01 -1.18
CA LYS A 645 15.13 4.19 -1.01
C LYS A 645 14.66 3.48 0.26
N HIS A 646 13.60 3.98 0.89
CA HIS A 646 13.05 3.34 2.08
C HIS A 646 12.05 2.23 1.70
N ILE A 647 12.55 1.00 1.48
CA ILE A 647 11.78 -0.11 0.89
C ILE A 647 11.26 -1.08 1.98
N PRO A 648 9.94 -1.35 2.05
CA PRO A 648 9.37 -2.35 2.95
C PRO A 648 9.97 -3.76 2.76
N PRO A 649 10.33 -4.48 3.84
CA PRO A 649 10.99 -5.79 3.76
C PRO A 649 10.19 -6.86 3.00
N ASN A 650 8.86 -6.84 3.13
CA ASN A 650 7.98 -7.75 2.39
C ASN A 650 8.09 -7.56 0.87
N HIS A 651 8.28 -6.32 0.40
CA HIS A 651 8.46 -6.03 -1.02
C HIS A 651 9.83 -6.51 -1.53
N ALA A 652 10.88 -6.32 -0.73
CA ALA A 652 12.21 -6.83 -1.06
C ALA A 652 12.28 -8.36 -1.08
N LEU A 653 11.58 -9.06 -0.18
CA LEU A 653 11.48 -10.52 -0.18
C LEU A 653 10.83 -11.06 -1.47
N ASP A 654 9.83 -10.38 -2.00
CA ASP A 654 9.20 -10.75 -3.27
C ASP A 654 10.18 -10.58 -4.45
N LEU A 655 10.97 -9.49 -4.44
CA LEU A 655 12.00 -9.24 -5.46
C LEU A 655 13.17 -10.25 -5.37
N PHE A 656 13.58 -10.63 -4.16
CA PHE A 656 14.58 -11.68 -3.96
C PHE A 656 14.10 -13.05 -4.45
N ARG A 657 12.81 -13.38 -4.29
CA ARG A 657 12.21 -14.64 -4.76
C ARG A 657 12.03 -14.68 -6.26
N GLY A 658 11.69 -13.55 -6.88
CA GLY A 658 11.53 -13.41 -8.33
C GLY A 658 12.84 -13.29 -9.11
N LYS A 659 14.01 -13.40 -8.46
CA LYS A 659 15.35 -13.16 -9.06
C LYS A 659 15.53 -11.77 -9.70
N ASN A 660 14.59 -10.84 -9.52
CA ASN A 660 14.61 -9.49 -10.07
C ASN A 660 15.22 -8.49 -9.07
N TYR A 661 16.37 -8.85 -8.49
CA TYR A 661 17.03 -8.07 -7.46
C TYR A 661 17.95 -6.97 -8.02
N LEU A 662 18.16 -6.92 -9.34
CA LEU A 662 18.92 -5.86 -10.01
C LEU A 662 18.23 -4.49 -9.86
N VAL A 663 16.88 -4.47 -9.85
CA VAL A 663 16.06 -3.26 -9.65
C VAL A 663 16.17 -2.70 -8.22
N LEU A 664 16.70 -3.46 -7.27
CA LEU A 664 16.94 -2.99 -5.89
C LEU A 664 18.21 -2.16 -5.76
N MET A 665 19.14 -2.22 -6.71
CA MET A 665 20.37 -1.44 -6.62
C MET A 665 20.12 0.00 -7.05
N ASP A 666 20.65 0.93 -6.27
CA ASP A 666 20.68 2.32 -6.65
C ASP A 666 21.58 2.49 -7.88
N SER A 667 20.99 2.92 -9.00
CA SER A 667 21.70 3.22 -10.26
C SER A 667 22.90 4.16 -10.07
N ALA A 668 22.89 5.01 -9.04
CA ALA A 668 24.02 5.87 -8.72
C ALA A 668 25.30 5.12 -8.29
N LEU A 669 25.19 3.83 -7.96
CA LEU A 669 26.28 2.98 -7.54
C LEU A 669 26.93 2.20 -8.70
N ASP A 670 26.43 2.37 -9.93
CA ASP A 670 26.93 1.65 -11.09
C ASP A 670 28.44 1.84 -11.28
N GLY A 671 29.13 0.71 -11.45
CA GLY A 671 30.59 0.66 -11.60
C GLY A 671 31.39 0.90 -10.32
N GLN A 672 30.76 0.96 -9.14
CA GLN A 672 31.43 1.13 -7.82
C GLN A 672 31.63 -0.18 -7.04
N PHE A 673 31.12 -1.31 -7.53
CA PHE A 673 31.17 -2.63 -6.89
C PHE A 673 31.19 -3.76 -7.94
N SER A 674 31.60 -4.98 -7.54
CA SER A 674 31.55 -6.17 -8.40
C SER A 674 30.22 -6.93 -8.28
N ASP A 675 29.89 -7.77 -9.26
CA ASP A 675 28.68 -8.60 -9.20
C ASP A 675 28.68 -9.53 -7.98
N GLU A 676 29.86 -10.01 -7.55
CA GLU A 676 30.02 -10.79 -6.32
C GLU A 676 29.77 -9.97 -5.06
N ASP A 677 30.21 -8.71 -5.01
CA ASP A 677 29.97 -7.81 -3.88
C ASP A 677 28.47 -7.51 -3.74
N ARG A 678 27.80 -7.27 -4.86
CA ARG A 678 26.34 -7.08 -4.93
C ARG A 678 25.61 -8.33 -4.42
N ALA A 679 25.98 -9.50 -4.94
CA ALA A 679 25.37 -10.77 -4.55
C ALA A 679 25.57 -11.07 -3.06
N GLU A 680 26.76 -10.80 -2.50
CA GLU A 680 27.01 -10.99 -1.07
C GLU A 680 26.14 -10.05 -0.23
N LEU A 681 26.02 -8.76 -0.57
CA LEU A 681 25.20 -7.82 0.21
C LEU A 681 23.70 -8.18 0.17
N ILE A 682 23.19 -8.58 -0.99
CA ILE A 682 21.82 -9.07 -1.17
C ILE A 682 21.59 -10.34 -0.34
N HIS A 683 22.55 -11.26 -0.36
CA HIS A 683 22.48 -12.49 0.42
C HIS A 683 22.44 -12.21 1.93
N LEU A 684 23.23 -11.24 2.41
CA LEU A 684 23.21 -10.81 3.82
C LEU A 684 21.83 -10.24 4.20
N ALA A 685 21.28 -9.33 3.39
CA ALA A 685 19.96 -8.75 3.62
C ALA A 685 18.85 -9.81 3.63
N SER A 686 18.87 -10.74 2.66
CA SER A 686 17.92 -11.86 2.59
C SER A 686 17.95 -12.74 3.85
N ARG A 687 19.13 -13.01 4.41
CA ARG A 687 19.28 -13.79 5.65
C ARG A 687 18.76 -13.06 6.88
N CYS A 688 18.87 -11.73 6.93
CA CYS A 688 18.27 -10.94 8.01
C CYS A 688 16.74 -11.04 8.03
N PHE A 689 16.09 -11.30 6.89
CA PHE A 689 14.64 -11.41 6.77
C PHE A 689 14.06 -12.81 6.96
N ARG A 690 14.84 -13.74 7.55
CA ARG A 690 14.28 -15.04 7.95
C ARG A 690 13.13 -14.85 8.94
N ARG A 691 12.06 -15.63 8.72
CA ARG A 691 10.80 -15.51 9.45
C ARG A 691 10.99 -15.86 10.91
N GLU A 692 11.64 -16.98 11.18
CA GLU A 692 11.94 -17.40 12.54
C GLU A 692 13.21 -16.67 13.04
N PRO A 693 13.18 -16.06 14.24
CA PRO A 693 14.27 -15.22 14.71
C PRO A 693 15.62 -15.96 14.83
N ASP A 694 15.59 -17.22 15.24
CA ASP A 694 16.75 -18.11 15.42
C ASP A 694 17.44 -18.53 14.10
N GLU A 695 16.76 -18.39 12.97
CA GLU A 695 17.35 -18.62 11.63
C GLU A 695 18.16 -17.43 11.10
N ARG A 696 18.05 -16.26 11.75
CA ARG A 696 18.75 -15.04 11.34
C ARG A 696 20.23 -15.12 11.70
N PRO A 697 21.12 -14.47 10.92
CA PRO A 697 22.55 -14.50 11.19
C PRO A 697 22.87 -13.74 12.47
N SER A 698 23.94 -14.16 13.17
CA SER A 698 24.47 -13.37 14.29
C SER A 698 25.10 -12.07 13.80
N ILE A 699 25.12 -11.04 14.66
CA ILE A 699 25.77 -9.77 14.32
C ILE A 699 27.27 -9.95 14.02
N LYS A 700 27.94 -10.87 14.75
CA LYS A 700 29.33 -11.31 14.51
C LYS A 700 29.56 -11.78 13.07
N PHE A 701 28.63 -12.59 12.54
CA PHE A 701 28.69 -13.06 11.17
C PHE A 701 28.55 -11.90 10.17
N LEU A 702 27.57 -11.01 10.38
CA LEU A 702 27.34 -9.84 9.53
C LEU A 702 28.56 -8.91 9.52
N MET A 703 29.17 -8.65 10.68
CA MET A 703 30.37 -7.82 10.80
C MET A 703 31.56 -8.40 10.02
N SER A 704 31.80 -9.71 10.14
CA SER A 704 32.87 -10.38 9.39
C SER A 704 32.65 -10.26 7.88
N ALA A 705 31.42 -10.45 7.40
CA ALA A 705 31.08 -10.32 5.99
C ALA A 705 31.22 -8.88 5.48
N LEU A 706 30.67 -7.91 6.21
CA LEU A 706 30.77 -6.48 5.86
C LEU A 706 32.21 -5.97 5.90
N SER A 707 33.04 -6.46 6.82
CA SER A 707 34.48 -6.12 6.86
C SER A 707 35.24 -6.59 5.62
N ARG A 708 34.85 -7.74 5.03
CA ARG A 708 35.42 -8.20 3.76
C ARG A 708 34.96 -7.33 2.59
N LEU A 709 33.66 -7.01 2.54
CA LEU A 709 33.08 -6.14 1.51
C LEU A 709 33.69 -4.74 1.53
N GLU A 710 33.83 -4.13 2.71
CA GLU A 710 34.44 -2.80 2.84
C GLU A 710 35.88 -2.80 2.30
N LYS A 711 36.72 -3.76 2.73
CA LYS A 711 38.10 -3.89 2.24
C LYS A 711 38.19 -4.03 0.72
N ARG A 712 37.28 -4.80 0.11
CA ARG A 712 37.20 -4.93 -1.35
C ARG A 712 36.81 -3.61 -2.02
N ALA A 713 35.84 -2.90 -1.47
CA ALA A 713 35.43 -1.58 -1.96
C ALA A 713 36.52 -0.51 -1.81
N GLU A 714 37.42 -0.61 -0.82
CA GLU A 714 38.58 0.30 -0.71
C GLU A 714 39.63 0.08 -1.81
N LEU A 715 39.76 -1.15 -2.29
CA LEU A 715 40.71 -1.55 -3.33
C LEU A 715 40.13 -1.42 -4.75
N TRP A 716 38.81 -1.32 -4.88
CA TRP A 716 38.10 -1.23 -6.17
C TRP A 716 38.62 -0.15 -7.14
N PRO A 717 38.95 1.08 -6.71
CA PRO A 717 39.49 2.09 -7.62
C PRO A 717 40.85 1.71 -8.23
N LYS A 718 41.65 0.87 -7.54
CA LYS A 718 42.97 0.44 -8.01
C LYS A 718 42.88 -0.75 -8.97
N LEU A 719 41.91 -1.66 -8.75
CA LEU A 719 41.65 -2.83 -9.60
C LEU A 719 41.09 -2.47 -10.99
N LYS A 720 40.47 -1.30 -11.13
CA LYS A 720 39.92 -0.80 -12.39
C LYS A 720 40.99 -0.22 -13.32
N GLU A 721 42.14 0.22 -12.79
CA GLU A 721 43.29 0.69 -13.57
C GLU A 721 44.22 -0.45 -14.03
N GLU A 722 44.24 -1.59 -13.34
CA GLU A 722 45.05 -2.77 -13.72
C GLU A 722 44.32 -3.74 -14.68
N ASN A 723 43.00 -3.61 -14.86
CA ASN A 723 42.21 -4.45 -15.76
C ASN A 723 41.78 -3.71 -17.04
N ILE A 724 42.74 -3.25 -17.82
CA ILE A 724 42.56 -3.09 -19.27
C ILE A 724 43.14 -4.36 -19.93
N PRO A 725 42.34 -5.25 -20.51
CA PRO A 725 42.88 -6.30 -21.36
C PRO A 725 43.19 -5.77 -22.76
N ASP A 726 44.48 -5.77 -23.09
CA ASP A 726 45.06 -5.82 -24.44
C ASP A 726 44.46 -7.00 -25.24
N PRO A 727 44.20 -6.90 -26.55
CA PRO A 727 43.48 -7.91 -27.32
C PRO A 727 44.45 -9.02 -27.75
N SER A 728 44.90 -9.85 -26.81
CA SER A 728 45.62 -11.08 -27.15
C SER A 728 45.53 -12.13 -26.04
N TYR A 729 44.35 -12.73 -25.83
CA TYR A 729 44.26 -14.05 -25.21
C TYR A 729 43.18 -14.89 -25.89
N THR A 730 43.58 -15.53 -26.98
CA THR A 730 42.94 -16.73 -27.53
C THR A 730 42.85 -17.82 -26.45
N LYS A 731 41.63 -18.27 -26.13
CA LYS A 731 41.37 -19.58 -25.52
C LYS A 731 40.84 -20.56 -26.58
N PRO A 732 41.10 -21.87 -26.46
CA PRO A 732 41.02 -22.79 -27.58
C PRO A 732 39.57 -23.10 -27.96
N ALA A 733 39.32 -23.19 -29.27
CA ALA A 733 38.08 -23.68 -29.84
C ALA A 733 37.82 -25.13 -29.40
N THR A 734 36.80 -25.33 -28.59
CA THR A 734 36.16 -26.63 -28.44
C THR A 734 35.33 -26.89 -29.70
N ASN A 735 35.78 -27.83 -30.54
CA ASN A 735 35.01 -28.40 -31.65
C ASN A 735 33.84 -29.23 -31.13
N GLN A 736 32.85 -28.59 -30.49
CA GLN A 736 31.51 -29.14 -30.33
C GLN A 736 30.59 -28.49 -31.37
N PRO A 737 29.67 -29.25 -32.00
CA PRO A 737 28.73 -28.67 -32.95
C PRO A 737 27.87 -27.62 -32.25
N LEU A 738 27.84 -26.38 -32.77
CA LEU A 738 26.95 -25.33 -32.27
C LEU A 738 25.51 -25.83 -32.37
N ARG A 739 24.80 -25.89 -31.24
CA ARG A 739 23.34 -26.01 -31.22
C ARG A 739 22.76 -24.61 -31.25
N LEU A 740 22.32 -24.18 -32.43
CA LEU A 740 21.65 -22.90 -32.62
C LEU A 740 20.15 -23.07 -32.40
N THR A 741 19.50 -22.05 -31.84
CA THR A 741 18.04 -21.95 -31.83
C THR A 741 17.50 -21.71 -33.25
N PRO A 742 16.19 -21.88 -33.49
CA PRO A 742 15.60 -21.58 -34.80
C PRO A 742 15.96 -20.19 -35.34
N LEU A 743 16.08 -19.18 -34.45
CA LEU A 743 16.51 -17.82 -34.82
C LEU A 743 18.01 -17.75 -35.14
N GLY A 744 18.87 -18.36 -34.32
CA GLY A 744 20.31 -18.44 -34.59
C GLY A 744 20.62 -19.18 -35.89
N GLU A 745 19.87 -20.24 -36.19
CA GLU A 745 19.94 -20.95 -37.47
C GLU A 745 19.51 -20.08 -38.65
N ALA A 746 18.38 -19.38 -38.53
CA ALA A 746 17.92 -18.46 -39.57
C ALA A 746 18.93 -17.34 -39.83
N CYS A 747 19.53 -16.78 -38.77
CA CYS A 747 20.60 -15.78 -38.86
C CYS A 747 21.89 -16.33 -39.50
N SER A 748 22.27 -17.57 -39.17
CA SER A 748 23.45 -18.23 -39.77
C SER A 748 23.31 -18.47 -41.27
N ARG A 749 22.07 -18.67 -41.76
CA ARG A 749 21.75 -18.83 -43.18
C ARG A 749 21.37 -17.51 -43.86
N VAL A 750 21.29 -16.43 -43.10
CA VAL A 750 20.74 -15.13 -43.51
C VAL A 750 19.37 -15.27 -44.18
N ASP A 751 18.53 -16.13 -43.60
CA ASP A 751 17.14 -16.31 -44.01
C ASP A 751 16.29 -15.17 -43.45
N LEU A 752 16.33 -14.02 -44.14
CA LEU A 752 15.67 -12.80 -43.67
C LEU A 752 14.15 -12.95 -43.51
N SER A 753 13.52 -13.83 -44.30
CA SER A 753 12.09 -14.14 -44.15
C SER A 753 11.82 -14.96 -42.89
N GLY A 754 12.64 -15.97 -42.61
CA GLY A 754 12.56 -16.75 -41.37
C GLY A 754 12.88 -15.91 -40.13
N ILE A 755 13.85 -14.99 -40.21
CA ILE A 755 14.19 -14.06 -39.11
C ILE A 755 13.01 -13.12 -38.83
N HIS A 756 12.37 -12.57 -39.87
CA HIS A 756 11.19 -11.69 -39.72
C HIS A 756 10.04 -12.41 -39.00
N GLU A 757 9.67 -13.61 -39.44
CA GLU A 757 8.58 -14.39 -38.82
C GLU A 757 8.88 -14.76 -37.36
N LEU A 758 10.14 -15.02 -37.03
CA LEU A 758 10.56 -15.33 -35.67
C LEU A 758 10.55 -14.09 -34.78
N LEU A 759 11.03 -12.93 -35.25
CA LEU A 759 10.99 -11.67 -34.50
C LEU A 759 9.56 -11.15 -34.31
N GLU A 760 8.65 -11.42 -35.23
CA GLU A 760 7.22 -11.12 -35.05
C GLU A 760 6.61 -11.97 -33.93
N LYS A 761 6.94 -13.27 -33.89
CA LYS A 761 6.44 -14.21 -32.87
C LYS A 761 7.06 -14.02 -31.48
N LEU A 762 8.32 -13.58 -31.41
CA LEU A 762 9.04 -13.36 -30.15
C LEU A 762 8.48 -12.17 -29.33
N GLY A 763 7.70 -11.28 -29.94
CA GLY A 763 7.04 -10.17 -29.24
C GLY A 763 8.04 -9.17 -28.64
N TYR A 764 7.57 -8.39 -27.65
CA TYR A 764 8.43 -7.56 -26.80
C TYR A 764 8.70 -8.34 -25.50
N GLY A 765 9.97 -8.48 -25.08
CA GLY A 765 10.36 -9.21 -23.87
C GLY A 765 10.11 -8.43 -22.56
N GLU A 766 10.27 -9.09 -21.40
CA GLU A 766 10.08 -8.48 -20.07
C GLU A 766 10.98 -7.25 -19.82
N ASP A 767 12.14 -7.16 -20.49
CA ASP A 767 13.05 -6.01 -20.42
C ASP A 767 12.46 -4.72 -21.03
N ASP A 768 11.59 -4.84 -22.05
CA ASP A 768 10.87 -3.69 -22.63
C ASP A 768 9.68 -3.24 -21.78
N VAL A 769 9.27 -4.08 -20.81
CA VAL A 769 8.24 -3.70 -19.83
C VAL A 769 8.77 -2.56 -18.95
N SER A 770 10.08 -2.49 -18.70
CA SER A 770 10.74 -1.38 -18.01
C SER A 770 10.60 -0.05 -18.78
N VAL A 771 10.81 -0.07 -20.10
CA VAL A 771 10.62 1.08 -20.99
C VAL A 771 9.15 1.49 -21.03
N THR A 772 8.20 0.54 -21.11
CA THR A 772 6.77 0.88 -21.01
C THR A 772 6.34 1.37 -19.62
N ASN A 773 7.02 0.96 -18.56
CA ASN A 773 6.75 1.41 -17.19
C ASN A 773 7.37 2.80 -16.90
N GLU A 774 8.50 3.14 -17.52
CA GLU A 774 9.12 4.45 -17.44
C GLU A 774 8.41 5.47 -18.35
N PHE A 775 7.94 5.04 -19.54
CA PHE A 775 6.99 5.80 -20.35
C PHE A 775 5.63 5.99 -19.64
N SER A 776 5.15 5.00 -18.88
CA SER A 776 3.97 5.13 -18.00
C SER A 776 4.18 6.17 -16.89
N PHE A 777 5.42 6.33 -16.41
CA PHE A 777 5.79 7.34 -15.42
C PHE A 777 5.93 8.75 -16.02
N GLN A 778 6.33 8.88 -17.30
CA GLN A 778 6.50 10.18 -17.96
C GLN A 778 5.29 10.66 -18.78
N MET A 779 4.42 9.74 -19.21
CA MET A 779 3.05 10.06 -19.67
C MET A 779 2.25 10.84 -18.63
N TRP A 780 2.69 10.79 -17.37
CA TRP A 780 2.18 11.55 -16.24
C TRP A 780 2.44 13.08 -16.35
N THR A 781 3.26 13.53 -17.30
CA THR A 781 3.63 14.96 -17.49
C THR A 781 3.06 15.63 -18.74
N GLY A 782 2.37 14.90 -19.62
CA GLY A 782 1.60 15.46 -20.74
C GLY A 782 2.34 15.60 -22.09
N ASP A 783 3.67 15.48 -22.12
CA ASP A 783 4.43 15.38 -23.37
C ASP A 783 4.69 13.89 -23.69
N LEU A 784 4.45 13.45 -24.94
CA LEU A 784 4.77 12.12 -25.56
C LEU A 784 3.60 11.16 -25.91
N GLN A 785 2.36 11.63 -26.10
CA GLN A 785 1.34 10.78 -26.72
C GLN A 785 1.68 10.46 -28.20
N GLU A 786 2.24 11.42 -28.94
CA GLU A 786 2.67 11.26 -30.33
C GLU A 786 3.78 10.20 -30.50
N ASN A 787 4.68 10.09 -29.51
CA ASN A 787 5.84 9.20 -29.61
C ASN A 787 5.45 7.72 -29.44
N THR A 788 4.47 7.44 -28.58
CA THR A 788 3.90 6.09 -28.45
C THR A 788 3.16 5.68 -29.73
N ASP A 789 2.57 6.65 -30.44
CA ASP A 789 1.92 6.39 -31.72
C ASP A 789 2.94 6.07 -32.82
N TYR A 790 4.11 6.73 -32.88
CA TYR A 790 5.18 6.33 -33.81
C TYR A 790 5.63 4.88 -33.61
N LYS A 791 5.80 4.43 -32.36
CA LYS A 791 6.11 3.01 -32.07
C LYS A 791 5.03 2.06 -32.63
N LYS A 792 3.75 2.38 -32.41
CA LYS A 792 2.63 1.55 -32.90
C LYS A 792 2.57 1.51 -34.42
N HIS A 793 2.79 2.64 -35.09
CA HIS A 793 2.81 2.70 -36.55
C HIS A 793 4.02 1.95 -37.13
N GLY A 794 5.20 2.07 -36.50
CA GLY A 794 6.38 1.27 -36.85
C GLY A 794 6.15 -0.24 -36.70
N ASP A 795 5.52 -0.68 -35.61
CA ASP A 795 5.15 -2.09 -35.41
C ASP A 795 4.11 -2.60 -36.42
N ALA A 796 3.17 -1.75 -36.83
CA ALA A 796 2.20 -2.10 -37.86
C ALA A 796 2.86 -2.25 -39.24
N ALA A 797 3.74 -1.31 -39.60
CA ALA A 797 4.51 -1.34 -40.85
C ALA A 797 5.47 -2.55 -40.89
N PHE A 798 6.16 -2.85 -39.78
CA PHE A 798 7.02 -4.02 -39.65
C PHE A 798 6.27 -5.33 -39.90
N ARG A 799 5.05 -5.48 -39.35
CA ARG A 799 4.18 -6.65 -39.61
C ARG A 799 3.67 -6.70 -41.04
N ALA A 800 3.38 -5.55 -41.64
CA ALA A 800 2.98 -5.46 -43.04
C ALA A 800 4.13 -5.70 -44.04
N LYS A 801 5.37 -5.92 -43.55
CA LYS A 801 6.60 -6.02 -44.36
C LYS A 801 6.89 -4.74 -45.16
N ASP A 802 6.40 -3.60 -44.67
CA ASP A 802 6.71 -2.27 -45.19
C ASP A 802 7.90 -1.70 -44.40
N PHE A 803 9.11 -2.08 -44.81
CA PHE A 803 10.33 -1.85 -44.03
C PHE A 803 10.83 -0.41 -44.09
N GLU A 804 10.61 0.30 -45.19
CA GLU A 804 10.97 1.72 -45.31
C GLU A 804 10.13 2.56 -44.35
N THR A 805 8.80 2.38 -44.37
CA THR A 805 7.89 3.05 -43.44
C THR A 805 8.16 2.66 -41.98
N ALA A 806 8.52 1.39 -41.72
CA ALA A 806 8.90 0.96 -40.38
C ALA A 806 10.18 1.64 -39.88
N ILE A 807 11.19 1.85 -40.75
CA ILE A 807 12.42 2.56 -40.41
C ILE A 807 12.11 4.00 -40.03
N GLU A 808 11.30 4.70 -40.81
CA GLU A 808 10.92 6.09 -40.55
C GLU A 808 10.25 6.22 -39.18
N PHE A 809 9.22 5.42 -38.90
CA PHE A 809 8.49 5.49 -37.64
C PHE A 809 9.31 5.05 -36.43
N TYR A 810 10.16 4.03 -36.55
CA TYR A 810 11.06 3.67 -35.45
C TYR A 810 12.14 4.73 -35.21
N THR A 811 12.55 5.46 -36.24
CA THR A 811 13.52 6.56 -36.11
C THR A 811 12.93 7.78 -35.42
N GLU A 812 11.69 8.14 -35.75
CA GLU A 812 10.96 9.20 -35.04
C GLU A 812 10.71 8.82 -33.57
N PHE A 813 10.29 7.56 -33.31
CA PHE A 813 10.14 7.05 -31.95
C PHE A 813 11.42 7.19 -31.14
N MET A 814 12.57 6.78 -31.70
CA MET A 814 13.85 6.83 -31.02
C MET A 814 14.41 8.25 -30.83
N SER A 815 14.05 9.19 -31.70
CA SER A 815 14.48 10.58 -31.60
C SER A 815 13.75 11.33 -30.48
N GLY A 816 12.51 10.94 -30.18
CA GLY A 816 11.72 11.50 -29.08
C GLY A 816 11.78 10.71 -27.76
N ALA A 817 12.35 9.50 -27.74
CA ALA A 817 12.29 8.61 -26.57
C ALA A 817 13.43 8.89 -25.56
N PRO A 818 13.15 9.01 -24.25
CA PRO A 818 14.17 9.20 -23.22
C PRO A 818 14.94 7.91 -22.88
N VAL A 819 14.40 6.74 -23.25
CA VAL A 819 15.03 5.43 -23.04
C VAL A 819 14.93 4.59 -24.32
N VAL A 820 16.03 3.91 -24.66
CA VAL A 820 16.17 3.14 -25.89
C VAL A 820 15.59 1.73 -25.71
N SER A 821 14.64 1.35 -26.57
CA SER A 821 14.00 0.02 -26.55
C SER A 821 14.84 -1.01 -27.33
N PRO A 822 15.35 -2.08 -26.69
CA PRO A 822 16.10 -3.13 -27.37
C PRO A 822 15.31 -3.81 -28.50
N THR A 823 14.01 -4.07 -28.31
CA THR A 823 13.20 -4.71 -29.36
C THR A 823 12.98 -3.78 -30.55
N VAL A 824 12.84 -2.47 -30.36
CA VAL A 824 12.74 -1.52 -31.49
C VAL A 824 14.05 -1.48 -32.28
N LEU A 825 15.20 -1.45 -31.60
CA LEU A 825 16.51 -1.55 -32.25
C LEU A 825 16.66 -2.86 -33.06
N ILE A 826 16.24 -3.98 -32.49
CA ILE A 826 16.27 -5.31 -33.12
C ILE A 826 15.38 -5.35 -34.37
N ARG A 827 14.17 -4.79 -34.30
CA ARG A 827 13.24 -4.73 -35.44
C ARG A 827 13.73 -3.78 -36.53
N ARG A 828 14.22 -2.59 -36.16
CA ARG A 828 14.79 -1.62 -37.10
C ARG A 828 16.06 -2.13 -37.77
N CYS A 829 16.91 -2.84 -37.03
CA CYS A 829 18.05 -3.58 -37.58
C CYS A 829 17.62 -4.53 -38.70
N LEU A 830 16.57 -5.33 -38.49
CA LEU A 830 16.06 -6.20 -39.53
C LEU A 830 15.50 -5.41 -40.72
N CYS A 831 14.81 -4.29 -40.50
CA CYS A 831 14.34 -3.45 -41.61
C CYS A 831 15.50 -2.93 -42.47
N TYR A 832 16.60 -2.50 -41.85
CA TYR A 832 17.81 -2.09 -42.57
C TYR A 832 18.44 -3.26 -43.33
N LEU A 833 18.51 -4.45 -42.72
CA LEU A 833 18.94 -5.68 -43.40
C LEU A 833 18.07 -6.02 -44.63
N MET A 834 16.75 -5.83 -44.52
CA MET A 834 15.79 -6.06 -45.60
C MET A 834 15.85 -5.00 -46.70
N SER A 835 16.45 -3.84 -46.41
CA SER A 835 16.62 -2.71 -47.33
C SER A 835 18.06 -2.59 -47.88
N ASP A 836 18.86 -3.65 -47.76
CA ASP A 836 20.27 -3.72 -48.17
C ASP A 836 21.21 -2.68 -47.50
N MET A 837 20.83 -2.14 -46.34
CA MET A 837 21.59 -1.18 -45.53
C MET A 837 22.40 -1.89 -44.43
N PHE A 838 23.41 -2.66 -44.84
CA PHE A 838 24.08 -3.63 -43.95
C PHE A 838 24.96 -3.01 -42.85
N SER A 839 25.55 -1.83 -43.10
CA SER A 839 26.40 -1.16 -42.12
C SER A 839 25.57 -0.53 -40.99
N GLU A 840 24.43 0.04 -41.35
CA GLU A 840 23.44 0.61 -40.46
C GLU A 840 22.79 -0.50 -39.62
N ALA A 841 22.42 -1.61 -40.25
CA ALA A 841 21.89 -2.77 -39.53
C ALA A 841 22.89 -3.34 -38.50
N LEU A 842 24.17 -3.44 -38.86
CA LEU A 842 25.20 -3.89 -37.92
C LEU A 842 25.32 -2.93 -36.73
N SER A 843 25.29 -1.62 -36.98
CA SER A 843 25.33 -0.60 -35.93
C SER A 843 24.15 -0.73 -34.95
N GLU A 844 22.94 -0.94 -35.47
CA GLU A 844 21.73 -1.12 -34.65
C GLU A 844 21.79 -2.41 -33.83
N ALA A 845 22.28 -3.50 -34.40
CA ALA A 845 22.46 -4.77 -33.70
C ALA A 845 23.52 -4.69 -32.59
N MET A 846 24.58 -3.90 -32.81
CA MET A 846 25.59 -3.60 -31.78
C MET A 846 25.02 -2.72 -30.67
N GLN A 847 24.22 -1.72 -31.01
CA GLN A 847 23.56 -0.86 -30.04
C GLN A 847 22.55 -1.65 -29.19
N ALA A 848 21.79 -2.57 -29.79
CA ALA A 848 20.88 -3.46 -29.06
C ALA A 848 21.62 -4.32 -28.03
N GLN A 849 22.81 -4.83 -28.37
CA GLN A 849 23.66 -5.60 -27.47
C GLN A 849 24.22 -4.76 -26.32
N VAL A 850 24.49 -3.47 -26.54
CA VAL A 850 24.94 -2.56 -25.47
C VAL A 850 23.81 -2.27 -24.49
N VAL A 851 22.58 -2.10 -25.00
CA VAL A 851 21.40 -1.82 -24.16
C VAL A 851 20.91 -3.07 -23.42
N SER A 852 20.97 -4.24 -24.05
CA SER A 852 20.64 -5.53 -23.41
C SER A 852 21.76 -6.56 -23.67
N PRO A 853 22.80 -6.61 -22.81
CA PRO A 853 23.95 -7.49 -22.97
C PRO A 853 23.64 -8.99 -22.92
N GLU A 854 22.48 -9.37 -22.37
CA GLU A 854 22.01 -10.77 -22.31
C GLU A 854 21.17 -11.16 -23.54
N CYS A 855 20.91 -10.23 -24.47
CA CYS A 855 20.07 -10.48 -25.64
C CYS A 855 20.80 -11.29 -26.73
N SER A 856 20.64 -12.61 -26.71
CA SER A 856 21.17 -13.50 -27.76
C SER A 856 20.73 -13.10 -29.18
N THR A 857 19.53 -12.51 -29.31
CA THR A 857 18.96 -12.07 -30.58
C THR A 857 19.78 -10.96 -31.25
N ALA A 858 20.35 -10.03 -30.47
CA ALA A 858 21.20 -8.98 -30.99
C ALA A 858 22.51 -9.53 -31.57
N LEU A 859 23.15 -10.51 -30.91
CA LEU A 859 24.34 -11.21 -31.43
C LEU A 859 24.04 -12.04 -32.68
N TYR A 860 22.88 -12.69 -32.75
CA TYR A 860 22.48 -13.42 -33.96
C TYR A 860 22.23 -12.48 -35.15
N LEU A 861 21.61 -11.31 -34.94
CA LEU A 861 21.47 -10.31 -36.00
C LEU A 861 22.81 -9.69 -36.42
N GLN A 862 23.74 -9.47 -35.48
CA GLN A 862 25.11 -9.06 -35.82
C GLN A 862 25.78 -10.10 -36.73
N ALA A 863 25.61 -11.39 -36.46
CA ALA A 863 26.14 -12.44 -37.34
C ALA A 863 25.54 -12.38 -38.75
N ALA A 864 24.23 -12.18 -38.88
CA ALA A 864 23.57 -12.03 -40.18
C ALA A 864 24.09 -10.81 -40.96
N CYS A 865 24.31 -9.67 -40.28
CA CYS A 865 24.89 -8.47 -40.87
C CYS A 865 26.35 -8.70 -41.31
N LEU A 866 27.16 -9.31 -40.45
CA LEU A 866 28.57 -9.59 -40.73
C LEU A 866 28.74 -10.57 -41.90
N LEU A 867 27.84 -11.54 -42.06
CA LEU A 867 27.82 -12.44 -43.23
C LEU A 867 27.53 -11.67 -44.52
N LYS A 868 26.56 -10.74 -44.51
CA LYS A 868 26.28 -9.87 -45.67
C LYS A 868 27.42 -8.92 -46.00
N LEU A 869 28.22 -8.53 -45.00
CA LEU A 869 29.43 -7.72 -45.15
C LEU A 869 30.69 -8.54 -45.49
N GLY A 870 30.59 -9.87 -45.67
CA GLY A 870 31.71 -10.74 -46.03
C GLY A 870 32.70 -11.02 -44.89
N MET A 871 32.31 -10.80 -43.64
CA MET A 871 33.15 -10.93 -42.44
C MET A 871 32.90 -12.26 -41.71
N GLU A 872 33.11 -13.39 -42.40
CA GLU A 872 32.71 -14.73 -41.94
C GLU A 872 33.30 -15.15 -40.58
N ALA A 873 34.56 -14.78 -40.30
CA ALA A 873 35.21 -15.11 -39.03
C ALA A 873 34.52 -14.45 -37.83
N LYS A 874 34.13 -13.17 -37.96
CA LYS A 874 33.43 -12.43 -36.91
C LYS A 874 31.98 -12.86 -36.78
N ALA A 875 31.33 -13.20 -37.89
CA ALA A 875 29.97 -13.76 -37.86
C ALA A 875 29.92 -15.08 -37.08
N LYS A 876 30.92 -15.95 -37.28
CA LYS A 876 31.02 -17.22 -36.54
C LYS A 876 31.23 -17.00 -35.04
N GLU A 877 32.02 -15.99 -34.67
CA GLU A 877 32.22 -15.60 -33.27
C GLU A 877 30.93 -15.07 -32.63
N ALA A 878 30.19 -14.21 -33.34
CA ALA A 878 28.90 -13.70 -32.88
C ALA A 878 27.85 -14.82 -32.71
N LEU A 879 27.80 -15.80 -33.62
CA LEU A 879 26.94 -17.00 -33.47
C LEU A 879 27.32 -17.85 -32.25
N GLN A 880 28.63 -17.99 -31.97
CA GLN A 880 29.12 -18.72 -30.80
C GLN A 880 28.76 -18.01 -29.49
N GLN A 881 28.92 -16.69 -29.45
CA GLN A 881 28.56 -15.89 -28.28
C GLN A 881 27.05 -15.89 -28.04
N GLY A 882 26.23 -15.74 -29.10
CA GLY A 882 24.78 -15.82 -28.98
C GLY A 882 24.31 -17.19 -28.48
N SER A 883 24.89 -18.28 -29.00
CA SER A 883 24.59 -19.66 -28.56
C SER A 883 25.02 -19.91 -27.11
N ALA A 884 26.12 -19.30 -26.66
CA ALA A 884 26.58 -19.42 -25.28
C ALA A 884 25.65 -18.70 -24.28
N LEU A 885 25.08 -17.55 -24.66
CA LEU A 885 24.10 -16.85 -23.81
C LEU A 885 22.80 -17.64 -23.62
N GLU A 886 22.41 -18.46 -24.59
CA GLU A 886 21.20 -19.29 -24.50
C GLU A 886 21.41 -20.62 -23.77
N ALA A 887 22.65 -20.97 -23.43
CA ALA A 887 23.01 -22.23 -22.76
C ALA A 887 23.01 -22.14 -21.23
N VAL A 888 22.67 -20.99 -20.64
CA VAL A 888 22.74 -20.67 -19.19
C VAL A 888 21.39 -20.77 -18.50
#